data_AF-A0A0U1M9P9-F1
#
_entry.id   AF-A0A0U1M9P9-F1
#
_cell.length_a   1.000
_cell.length_b   1.000
_cell.length_c   1.000
_cell.angle_alpha   90.00
_cell.angle_beta   90.00
_cell.angle_gamma   90.00
#
_symmetry.space_group_name_H-M   'P 1'
#
loop_
_entity.id
_entity.type
_entity.pdbx_description
1 polymer ?
#
loop_
_entity_poly.entity_id
_entity_poly.type
_entity_poly.pdbx_seq_one_letter_code
_entity_poly.pdbx_strand_id
1 'polypeptide(L)'
;MALSETLEVLAMHPPHATLSVFIIALFAYIVGSTFYSWYRLRHIKGPWLASVSKSWLIWRTLAGTFDQDFHDVCEKYGRLARIGPYHLLTSDPDVMRRMLGVRSRYRRSEWYTGMRFDPSSDNVESQKDEAKHNALRSKMAAGYSGREVDRLEERIDETVQSLVRLFERYISEGSQYKPLDFGRKAQYFTLDVISAVAHGKPFGYLDADTDLYDYIKLTEKAIPAFMVITILPWLMSLFQWGIFKALLPSDKDPIGFGKIMGITKEVVNARFRQDPKHGRDMLDSFIRHGLTQHEAVSEGILQIIAGSDTTATAIRVILLYLITTPRVLEKFRAEYTAAGVSSPIRDSEARALPYLQAIIKEGLRIWPPVVGLMAKEVPPEGDTIDGKFIPGGTNIGYCAFGIFRSKQLWGEDANIFRPERWLDSPSEQLKEMEQNLELVFAYGRYKCLGRDVAQMELNKVFIEAYYFEIFNIPVVSVSTIYAIQTRFAPTTTAAAAQAQGNSLYVPYYGTSANGFTAPPRGWNSFGLQALEGGFTPTQDSIWTQCQNLNVSAGYNLCSIDSGWSGNGGDSYGRLVPDTSAFPNLTALADELHSNGMQLGVYILPGAFASDGNATVEGTDIQLGSLFDSSQPSYNLRQTFDFSKDGVQQWHDSVVNNFAAMGIDYIKLDYMTPGSPGSGEDLPANNSLVAIAYHNAIQKSGAQIRLDLSWGLDRNSATNWYIWRGSADGLRLDQDINNSGQSTLVSFGTVQRAIENYRVYINQQVEDSTRQGIPIMIRPDMDNMYTGNGQDLGGLADVERYTVTIHWVGAGANLITGSNLSQIDTLGQELLYDSELMSVANFTTQYPMQPKNPLGADSPGAQAAQQLQAWIAGPDSNNANAVVVLANYGPDQGNGGFGSILDGTQLVNVTLSLLGIADGQPNGAAGWNVRRVLGGGGAGGPDHSDIGVATSFLASNLGPGESVLYYLTATS
;
A
#
# COMPACT_ATOMS: atom_id res chain seq x y z
N MET A 1 32.70 -42.18 49.67
CA MET A 1 33.03 -41.45 50.91
C MET A 1 32.71 -39.97 50.79
N ALA A 2 33.28 -39.21 49.84
CA ALA A 2 32.99 -37.77 49.71
C ALA A 2 31.49 -37.43 49.45
N LEU A 3 30.76 -38.26 48.68
CA LEU A 3 29.33 -38.02 48.37
C LEU A 3 28.38 -38.34 49.55
N SER A 4 28.78 -39.24 50.47
CA SER A 4 27.94 -39.60 51.62
C SER A 4 28.04 -38.55 52.73
N GLU A 5 29.23 -37.97 52.92
CA GLU A 5 29.44 -36.85 53.86
C GLU A 5 28.72 -35.57 53.41
N THR A 6 28.60 -35.32 52.10
CA THR A 6 27.83 -34.15 51.61
C THR A 6 26.33 -34.30 51.83
N LEU A 7 25.82 -35.54 51.73
CA LEU A 7 24.40 -35.85 51.94
C LEU A 7 24.01 -35.78 53.43
N GLU A 8 24.89 -36.16 54.36
CA GLU A 8 24.64 -36.01 55.81
C GLU A 8 24.64 -34.54 56.26
N VAL A 9 25.51 -33.69 55.71
CA VAL A 9 25.54 -32.25 56.02
C VAL A 9 24.30 -31.53 55.47
N LEU A 10 23.79 -31.92 54.30
CA LEU A 10 22.55 -31.40 53.73
C LEU A 10 21.30 -31.84 54.53
N ALA A 11 21.37 -32.95 55.27
CA ALA A 11 20.29 -33.44 56.13
C ALA A 11 20.23 -32.75 57.51
N MET A 12 21.30 -32.08 57.95
CA MET A 12 21.39 -31.41 59.25
C MET A 12 20.94 -29.95 59.26
N HIS A 13 20.68 -29.35 58.09
CA HIS A 13 20.20 -27.96 57.98
C HIS A 13 18.72 -27.91 57.58
N PRO A 14 17.93 -26.94 58.11
CA PRO A 14 16.54 -26.80 57.71
C PRO A 14 16.45 -26.62 56.18
N PRO A 15 15.47 -27.22 55.49
CA PRO A 15 15.37 -27.22 54.03
C PRO A 15 15.38 -25.81 53.39
N HIS A 16 15.07 -24.78 54.19
CA HIS A 16 15.17 -23.38 53.80
C HIS A 16 16.61 -22.87 53.62
N ALA A 17 17.58 -23.37 54.39
CA ALA A 17 18.98 -22.94 54.31
C ALA A 17 19.71 -23.50 53.09
N THR A 18 19.47 -24.77 52.76
CA THR A 18 20.03 -25.44 51.57
C THR A 18 19.45 -24.88 50.27
N LEU A 19 18.14 -24.60 50.24
CA LEU A 19 17.48 -23.89 49.15
C LEU A 19 18.05 -22.48 48.96
N SER A 20 18.29 -21.74 50.05
CA SER A 20 18.85 -20.39 49.99
C SER A 20 20.27 -20.38 49.43
N VAL A 21 21.14 -21.30 49.85
CA VAL A 21 22.51 -21.44 49.31
C VAL A 21 22.47 -21.78 47.81
N PHE A 22 21.57 -22.67 47.39
CA PHE A 22 21.40 -23.01 45.98
C PHE A 22 20.94 -21.80 45.15
N ILE A 23 19.94 -21.04 45.64
CA ILE A 23 19.45 -19.82 44.96
C ILE A 23 20.56 -18.78 44.83
N ILE A 24 21.35 -18.57 45.89
CA ILE A 24 22.48 -17.63 45.88
C ILE A 24 23.56 -18.08 44.88
N ALA A 25 23.93 -19.36 44.89
CA ALA A 25 24.92 -19.90 43.96
C ALA A 25 24.44 -19.81 42.50
N LEU A 26 23.17 -20.11 42.23
CA LEU A 26 22.55 -19.97 40.92
C LEU A 26 22.53 -18.50 40.47
N PHE A 27 22.15 -17.58 41.36
CA PHE A 27 22.17 -16.14 41.07
C PHE A 27 23.59 -15.65 40.76
N ALA A 28 24.58 -16.03 41.58
CA ALA A 28 25.98 -15.68 41.35
C ALA A 28 26.51 -16.24 40.02
N TYR A 29 26.14 -17.48 39.66
CA TYR A 29 26.48 -18.08 38.37
C TYR A 29 25.84 -17.33 37.20
N ILE A 30 24.55 -16.97 37.30
CA ILE A 30 23.84 -16.20 36.27
C ILE A 30 24.49 -14.83 36.09
N VAL A 31 24.76 -14.11 37.18
CA VAL A 31 25.41 -12.79 37.13
C VAL A 31 26.83 -12.89 36.57
N GLY A 32 27.63 -13.85 37.04
CA GLY A 32 29.01 -14.04 36.59
C GLY A 32 29.09 -14.43 35.11
N SER A 33 28.26 -15.37 34.65
CA SER A 33 28.20 -15.77 33.24
C SER A 33 27.69 -14.65 32.33
N THR A 34 26.72 -13.85 32.80
CA THR A 34 26.23 -12.67 32.08
C THR A 34 27.31 -11.60 31.96
N PHE A 35 28.00 -11.27 33.06
CA PHE A 35 29.09 -10.30 33.05
C PHE A 35 30.25 -10.75 32.15
N TYR A 36 30.64 -12.02 32.21
CA TYR A 36 31.68 -12.58 31.36
C TYR A 36 31.30 -12.48 29.87
N SER A 37 30.05 -12.84 29.51
CA SER A 37 29.53 -12.73 28.14
C SER A 37 29.51 -11.27 27.67
N TRP A 38 29.01 -10.36 28.52
CA TRP A 38 28.99 -8.93 28.26
C TRP A 38 30.40 -8.38 28.02
N TYR A 39 31.36 -8.70 28.89
CA TYR A 39 32.73 -8.21 28.83
C TYR A 39 33.43 -8.61 27.54
N ARG A 40 33.30 -9.88 27.15
CA ARG A 40 33.93 -10.46 25.94
C ARG A 40 33.47 -9.83 24.63
N LEU A 41 32.28 -9.24 24.61
CA LEU A 41 31.66 -8.70 23.41
C LEU A 41 31.38 -7.18 23.53
N ARG A 42 31.83 -6.51 24.61
CA ARG A 42 31.41 -5.14 24.99
C ARG A 42 31.73 -4.08 23.94
N HIS A 43 32.69 -4.35 23.06
CA HIS A 43 33.10 -3.51 21.93
C HIS A 43 32.11 -3.58 20.75
N ILE A 44 31.16 -4.52 20.77
CA ILE A 44 30.12 -4.66 19.74
C ILE A 44 28.83 -4.03 20.26
N LYS A 45 28.34 -3.05 19.51
CA LYS A 45 27.13 -2.27 19.86
C LYS A 45 25.86 -3.06 19.54
N GLY A 46 24.78 -2.73 20.23
CA GLY A 46 23.45 -3.31 20.04
C GLY A 46 22.46 -2.76 21.07
N PRO A 47 21.19 -3.19 21.03
CA PRO A 47 20.20 -2.80 22.03
C PRO A 47 20.69 -3.10 23.45
N TRP A 48 20.45 -2.18 24.39
CA TRP A 48 20.97 -2.33 25.75
C TRP A 48 20.48 -3.61 26.45
N LEU A 49 19.17 -3.92 26.33
CA LEU A 49 18.60 -5.15 26.89
C LEU A 49 19.26 -6.42 26.32
N ALA A 50 19.62 -6.41 25.03
CA ALA A 50 20.32 -7.51 24.39
C ALA A 50 21.74 -7.73 24.93
N SER A 51 22.35 -6.72 25.56
CA SER A 51 23.69 -6.85 26.15
C SER A 51 23.74 -7.65 27.45
N VAL A 52 22.59 -7.76 28.15
CA VAL A 52 22.50 -8.36 29.49
C VAL A 52 21.60 -9.60 29.53
N SER A 53 20.63 -9.73 28.63
CA SER A 53 19.76 -10.92 28.60
C SER A 53 19.24 -11.25 27.19
N LYS A 54 18.69 -12.46 27.04
CA LYS A 54 17.95 -12.87 25.83
C LYS A 54 16.54 -12.28 25.77
N SER A 55 16.10 -11.53 26.78
CA SER A 55 14.73 -11.01 26.88
C SER A 55 14.35 -10.13 25.70
N TRP A 56 15.30 -9.33 25.18
CA TRP A 56 15.08 -8.54 23.97
C TRP A 56 14.74 -9.44 22.78
N LEU A 57 15.55 -10.48 22.53
CA LEU A 57 15.36 -11.40 21.42
C LEU A 57 14.05 -12.21 21.55
N ILE A 58 13.71 -12.65 22.75
CA ILE A 58 12.44 -13.33 23.04
C ILE A 58 11.25 -12.40 22.79
N TRP A 59 11.31 -11.18 23.31
CA TRP A 59 10.26 -10.18 23.12
C TRP A 59 10.00 -9.90 21.64
N ARG A 60 11.06 -9.65 20.86
CA ARG A 60 10.93 -9.38 19.41
C ARG A 60 10.43 -10.60 18.62
N THR A 61 10.80 -11.80 19.06
CA THR A 61 10.29 -13.05 18.45
C THR A 61 8.80 -13.25 18.72
N LEU A 62 8.36 -13.01 19.96
CA LEU A 62 6.93 -13.10 20.32
C LEU A 62 6.09 -11.98 19.68
N ALA A 63 6.69 -10.83 19.39
CA ALA A 63 6.03 -9.74 18.67
C ALA A 63 5.81 -10.05 17.18
N GLY A 64 6.53 -11.02 16.61
CA GLY A 64 6.41 -11.38 15.20
C GLY A 64 6.99 -10.36 14.21
N THR A 65 7.86 -9.45 14.68
CA THR A 65 8.50 -8.37 13.90
C THR A 65 10.01 -8.55 13.75
N PHE A 66 10.51 -9.73 14.08
CA PHE A 66 11.93 -9.99 14.31
C PHE A 66 12.82 -9.67 13.09
N ASP A 67 12.31 -9.85 11.87
CA ASP A 67 12.95 -9.57 10.59
C ASP A 67 13.22 -8.07 10.39
N GLN A 68 12.24 -7.24 10.76
CA GLN A 68 12.35 -5.78 10.74
C GLN A 68 13.24 -5.27 11.88
N ASP A 69 13.03 -5.78 13.10
CA ASP A 69 13.87 -5.43 14.25
C ASP A 69 15.36 -5.71 13.99
N PHE A 70 15.65 -6.79 13.25
CA PHE A 70 17.00 -7.17 12.86
C PHE A 70 17.59 -6.22 11.82
N HIS A 71 16.80 -5.80 10.84
CA HIS A 71 17.18 -4.77 9.88
C HIS A 71 17.51 -3.46 10.59
N ASP A 72 16.61 -2.95 11.45
CA ASP A 72 16.79 -1.72 12.21
C ASP A 72 18.04 -1.76 13.11
N VAL A 73 18.32 -2.91 13.71
CA VAL A 73 19.54 -3.11 14.50
C VAL A 73 20.79 -3.00 13.63
N CYS A 74 20.80 -3.59 12.43
CA CYS A 74 21.95 -3.50 11.53
C CYS A 74 22.13 -2.08 10.97
N GLU A 75 21.03 -1.38 10.63
CA GLU A 75 21.09 0.02 10.20
C GLU A 75 21.63 0.94 11.31
N LYS A 76 21.16 0.75 12.55
CA LYS A 76 21.54 1.60 13.68
C LYS A 76 22.95 1.34 14.22
N TYR A 77 23.37 0.08 14.31
CA TYR A 77 24.61 -0.30 15.00
C TYR A 77 25.72 -0.79 14.05
N GLY A 78 25.41 -0.94 12.76
CA GLY A 78 26.31 -1.37 11.70
C GLY A 78 26.15 -2.85 11.31
N ARG A 79 26.92 -3.28 10.30
CA ARG A 79 26.87 -4.62 9.67
C ARG A 79 27.12 -5.81 10.61
N LEU A 80 27.64 -5.55 11.81
CA LEU A 80 27.78 -6.51 12.89
C LEU A 80 27.30 -5.90 14.20
N ALA A 81 26.19 -6.42 14.72
CA ALA A 81 25.52 -5.90 15.89
C ALA A 81 25.21 -6.99 16.92
N ARG A 82 25.09 -6.61 18.20
CA ARG A 82 24.74 -7.52 19.29
C ARG A 82 23.23 -7.60 19.48
N ILE A 83 22.68 -8.81 19.54
CA ILE A 83 21.24 -9.10 19.73
C ILE A 83 20.96 -10.05 20.91
N GLY A 84 22.00 -10.48 21.62
CA GLY A 84 21.91 -11.20 22.89
C GLY A 84 23.27 -11.25 23.60
N PRO A 85 23.36 -11.80 24.83
CA PRO A 85 24.59 -11.76 25.63
C PRO A 85 25.80 -12.37 24.92
N TYR A 86 25.55 -13.39 24.10
CA TYR A 86 26.53 -14.04 23.22
C TYR A 86 25.99 -14.25 21.79
N HIS A 87 24.96 -13.48 21.39
CA HIS A 87 24.37 -13.53 20.05
C HIS A 87 24.66 -12.23 19.31
N LEU A 88 25.23 -12.36 18.13
CA LEU A 88 25.46 -11.30 17.17
C LEU A 88 24.58 -11.54 15.94
N LEU A 89 24.42 -10.48 15.17
CA LEU A 89 23.68 -10.44 13.92
C LEU A 89 24.57 -9.78 12.87
N THR A 90 24.59 -10.33 11.66
CA THR A 90 25.32 -9.73 10.55
C THR A 90 24.45 -9.51 9.31
N SER A 91 24.64 -8.36 8.68
CA SER A 91 24.12 -8.02 7.35
C SER A 91 25.22 -8.04 6.27
N ASP A 92 26.35 -8.71 6.55
CA ASP A 92 27.44 -8.86 5.60
C ASP A 92 27.33 -10.18 4.81
N PRO A 93 27.11 -10.13 3.48
CA PRO A 93 27.04 -11.33 2.65
C PRO A 93 28.33 -12.15 2.66
N ASP A 94 29.51 -11.54 2.83
CA ASP A 94 30.78 -12.27 2.83
C ASP A 94 31.01 -13.02 4.14
N VAL A 95 30.56 -12.46 5.26
CA VAL A 95 30.52 -13.17 6.54
C VAL A 95 29.56 -14.35 6.43
N MET A 96 28.38 -14.17 5.84
CA MET A 96 27.43 -15.26 5.62
C MET A 96 28.04 -16.39 4.76
N ARG A 97 28.67 -16.07 3.62
CA ARG A 97 29.38 -17.06 2.79
C ARG A 97 30.50 -17.76 3.54
N ARG A 98 31.29 -17.03 4.32
CA ARG A 98 32.37 -17.59 5.15
C ARG A 98 31.81 -18.59 6.16
N MET A 99 30.77 -18.22 6.89
CA MET A 99 30.13 -19.09 7.89
C MET A 99 29.56 -20.38 7.27
N LEU A 100 28.97 -20.28 6.08
CA LEU A 100 28.29 -21.39 5.40
C LEU A 100 29.19 -22.20 4.44
N GLY A 101 30.42 -21.73 4.21
CA GLY A 101 31.34 -22.31 3.23
C GLY A 101 31.67 -23.79 3.48
N VAL A 102 31.96 -24.53 2.41
CA VAL A 102 32.20 -25.99 2.45
C VAL A 102 33.33 -26.39 3.41
N ARG A 103 34.38 -25.56 3.50
CA ARG A 103 35.55 -25.75 4.38
C ARG A 103 35.50 -24.86 5.63
N SER A 104 34.36 -24.23 5.90
CA SER A 104 34.20 -23.39 7.07
C SER A 104 34.42 -24.19 8.35
N ARG A 105 35.04 -23.53 9.33
CA ARG A 105 35.18 -24.06 10.69
C ARG A 105 34.00 -23.68 11.59
N TYR A 106 33.16 -22.74 11.14
CA TYR A 106 31.90 -22.44 11.81
C TYR A 106 31.00 -23.66 11.82
N ARG A 107 30.20 -23.79 12.87
CA ARG A 107 29.26 -24.90 13.05
C ARG A 107 27.86 -24.37 13.28
N ARG A 108 26.84 -25.20 13.06
CA ARG A 108 25.48 -24.89 13.52
C ARG A 108 25.48 -24.68 15.04
N SER A 109 24.92 -23.57 15.50
CA SER A 109 24.80 -23.30 16.94
C SER A 109 23.66 -24.11 17.58
N GLU A 110 23.51 -23.98 18.90
CA GLU A 110 22.37 -24.54 19.64
C GLU A 110 20.99 -24.07 19.16
N TRP A 111 20.91 -23.01 18.36
CA TRP A 111 19.66 -22.58 17.72
C TRP A 111 18.96 -23.71 16.97
N TYR A 112 19.74 -24.55 16.29
CA TYR A 112 19.24 -25.67 15.49
C TYR A 112 18.67 -26.82 16.33
N THR A 113 19.02 -26.92 17.62
CA THR A 113 18.38 -27.88 18.53
C THR A 113 16.88 -27.63 18.64
N GLY A 114 16.45 -26.37 18.54
CA GLY A 114 15.03 -25.99 18.53
C GLY A 114 14.27 -26.37 17.25
N MET A 115 14.98 -26.78 16.19
CA MET A 115 14.39 -27.17 14.90
C MET A 115 14.02 -28.67 14.83
N ARG A 116 14.04 -29.37 15.97
CA ARG A 116 13.67 -30.79 16.06
C ARG A 116 12.17 -30.97 16.18
N PHE A 117 11.60 -31.88 15.40
CA PHE A 117 10.19 -32.29 15.56
C PHE A 117 10.00 -33.34 16.65
N ASP A 118 10.97 -34.24 16.80
CA ASP A 118 11.08 -35.13 17.97
C ASP A 118 12.22 -34.61 18.86
N PRO A 119 11.98 -34.30 20.14
CA PRO A 119 13.03 -33.83 21.05
C PRO A 119 14.28 -34.71 21.12
N SER A 120 14.14 -36.00 20.83
CA SER A 120 15.21 -37.00 20.90
C SER A 120 15.94 -37.24 19.58
N SER A 121 15.48 -36.67 18.46
CA SER A 121 16.00 -36.99 17.12
C SER A 121 16.22 -35.76 16.26
N ASP A 122 17.36 -35.74 15.54
CA ASP A 122 17.68 -34.72 14.55
C ASP A 122 17.24 -35.12 13.14
N ASN A 123 16.86 -34.11 12.35
CA ASN A 123 16.72 -34.15 10.89
C ASN A 123 17.87 -33.36 10.23
N VAL A 124 17.94 -33.32 8.90
CA VAL A 124 19.02 -32.64 8.18
C VAL A 124 19.08 -31.14 8.50
N GLU A 125 18.00 -30.49 8.91
CA GLU A 125 18.02 -29.07 9.31
C GLU A 125 18.58 -28.88 10.73
N SER A 126 18.15 -29.70 11.69
CA SER A 126 18.58 -29.63 13.10
C SER A 126 19.95 -30.25 13.36
N GLN A 127 20.44 -31.13 12.47
CA GLN A 127 21.70 -31.85 12.65
C GLN A 127 22.90 -30.91 12.73
N LYS A 128 23.55 -30.86 13.90
CA LYS A 128 24.75 -30.06 14.17
C LYS A 128 26.05 -30.82 13.92
N ASP A 129 26.01 -32.16 13.92
CA ASP A 129 27.16 -32.98 13.56
C ASP A 129 27.33 -32.96 12.03
N GLU A 130 28.45 -32.42 11.59
CA GLU A 130 28.72 -32.19 10.17
C GLU A 130 28.83 -33.48 9.36
N ALA A 131 29.36 -34.56 9.95
CA ALA A 131 29.48 -35.84 9.27
C ALA A 131 28.10 -36.47 9.09
N LYS A 132 27.25 -36.44 10.13
CA LYS A 132 25.87 -36.94 10.05
C LYS A 132 25.02 -36.09 9.11
N HIS A 133 25.16 -34.77 9.15
CA HIS A 133 24.49 -33.86 8.23
C HIS A 133 24.83 -34.19 6.78
N ASN A 134 26.13 -34.33 6.47
CA ASN A 134 26.59 -34.65 5.12
C ASN A 134 26.12 -36.05 4.69
N ALA A 135 26.10 -37.02 5.60
CA ALA A 135 25.58 -38.35 5.33
C ALA A 135 24.08 -38.31 4.97
N LEU A 136 23.24 -37.70 5.80
CA LEU A 136 21.80 -37.52 5.52
C LEU A 136 21.57 -36.80 4.19
N ARG A 137 22.26 -35.67 3.99
CA ARG A 137 22.17 -34.88 2.76
C ARG A 137 22.54 -35.69 1.52
N SER A 138 23.61 -36.50 1.60
CA SER A 138 24.06 -37.33 0.47
C SER A 138 23.01 -38.37 0.08
N LYS A 139 22.32 -38.97 1.06
CA LYS A 139 21.22 -39.92 0.81
C LYS A 139 20.03 -39.28 0.09
N MET A 140 19.80 -37.98 0.28
CA MET A 140 18.65 -37.26 -0.28
C MET A 140 18.95 -36.46 -1.55
N ALA A 141 20.23 -36.18 -1.85
CA ALA A 141 20.60 -35.29 -2.95
C ALA A 141 20.06 -35.73 -4.32
N ALA A 142 20.04 -37.03 -4.61
CA ALA A 142 19.57 -37.55 -5.90
C ALA A 142 18.06 -37.30 -6.11
N GLY A 143 17.24 -37.57 -5.10
CA GLY A 143 15.79 -37.32 -5.16
C GLY A 143 15.46 -35.83 -5.31
N TYR A 144 16.14 -34.96 -4.56
CA TYR A 144 15.93 -33.50 -4.68
C TYR A 144 16.42 -32.92 -6.02
N SER A 145 17.43 -33.52 -6.66
CA SER A 145 17.88 -33.10 -7.99
C SER A 145 16.90 -33.47 -9.12
N GLY A 146 15.83 -34.21 -8.80
CA GLY A 146 14.85 -34.70 -9.77
C GLY A 146 15.34 -35.84 -10.68
N ARG A 147 16.65 -36.15 -10.71
CA ARG A 147 17.24 -37.17 -11.60
C ARG A 147 16.68 -38.59 -11.40
N GLU A 148 16.19 -38.89 -10.21
CA GLU A 148 15.63 -40.19 -9.85
C GLU A 148 14.13 -40.14 -9.54
N VAL A 149 13.48 -39.02 -9.84
CA VAL A 149 12.04 -38.83 -9.64
C VAL A 149 11.36 -38.90 -10.99
N ASP A 150 10.52 -39.91 -11.19
CA ASP A 150 9.83 -40.11 -12.45
C ASP A 150 8.84 -38.97 -12.71
N ARG A 151 8.96 -38.37 -13.89
CA ARG A 151 8.03 -37.36 -14.41
C ARG A 151 7.82 -36.22 -13.40
N LEU A 152 8.91 -35.78 -12.74
CA LEU A 152 8.86 -34.74 -11.69
C LEU A 152 8.13 -33.48 -12.17
N GLU A 153 8.51 -32.98 -13.35
CA GLU A 153 7.89 -31.78 -13.94
C GLU A 153 6.41 -32.02 -14.21
N GLU A 154 6.05 -33.18 -14.76
CA GLU A 154 4.66 -33.50 -15.09
C GLU A 154 3.78 -33.63 -13.84
N ARG A 155 4.34 -34.10 -12.71
CA ARG A 155 3.64 -34.09 -11.41
C ARG A 155 3.35 -32.68 -10.94
N ILE A 156 4.29 -31.75 -11.14
CA ILE A 156 4.07 -30.33 -10.85
C ILE A 156 3.01 -29.78 -11.81
N ASP A 157 3.07 -30.13 -13.10
CA ASP A 157 2.09 -29.72 -14.11
C ASP A 157 0.67 -30.17 -13.75
N GLU A 158 0.50 -31.41 -13.27
CA GLU A 158 -0.79 -31.94 -12.79
C GLU A 158 -1.36 -31.08 -11.65
N THR A 159 -0.53 -30.70 -10.67
CA THR A 159 -0.93 -29.82 -9.57
C THR A 159 -1.18 -28.37 -10.00
N VAL A 160 -0.41 -27.85 -10.96
CA VAL A 160 -0.64 -26.53 -11.55
C VAL A 160 -1.98 -26.51 -12.28
N GLN A 161 -2.31 -27.55 -13.02
CA GLN A 161 -3.64 -27.70 -13.63
C GLN A 161 -4.75 -27.85 -12.59
N SER A 162 -4.51 -28.52 -11.45
CA SER A 162 -5.49 -28.54 -10.35
C SER A 162 -5.71 -27.15 -9.74
N LEU A 163 -4.66 -26.32 -9.65
CA LEU A 163 -4.77 -24.94 -9.20
C LEU A 163 -5.58 -24.10 -10.20
N VAL A 164 -5.34 -24.30 -11.49
CA VAL A 164 -6.13 -23.71 -12.57
C VAL A 164 -7.61 -24.10 -12.46
N ARG A 165 -7.93 -25.40 -12.34
CA ARG A 165 -9.30 -25.89 -12.14
C ARG A 165 -9.93 -25.35 -10.86
N LEU A 166 -9.12 -25.10 -9.83
CA LEU A 166 -9.59 -24.42 -8.62
C LEU A 166 -10.01 -22.98 -8.95
N PHE A 167 -9.24 -22.24 -9.76
CA PHE A 167 -9.63 -20.88 -10.17
C PHE A 167 -10.92 -20.84 -10.96
N GLU A 168 -11.19 -21.82 -11.82
CA GLU A 168 -12.46 -21.92 -12.56
C GLU A 168 -13.69 -21.89 -11.63
N ARG A 169 -13.58 -22.45 -10.41
CA ARG A 169 -14.67 -22.43 -9.42
C ARG A 169 -14.95 -21.05 -8.84
N TYR A 170 -13.98 -20.14 -8.91
CA TYR A 170 -14.06 -18.77 -8.40
C TYR A 170 -14.33 -17.74 -9.50
N ILE A 171 -14.55 -18.17 -10.74
CA ILE A 171 -15.07 -17.30 -11.79
C ILE A 171 -16.45 -16.79 -11.34
N SER A 172 -16.58 -15.47 -11.30
CA SER A 172 -17.83 -14.81 -10.93
C SER A 172 -18.84 -15.02 -12.06
N GLU A 173 -20.08 -15.35 -11.69
CA GLU A 173 -21.15 -15.66 -12.64
C GLU A 173 -22.25 -14.60 -12.49
N GLY A 174 -22.48 -13.83 -13.55
CA GLY A 174 -23.41 -12.68 -13.51
C GLY A 174 -23.01 -11.67 -12.43
N SER A 175 -23.95 -11.30 -11.56
CA SER A 175 -23.74 -10.35 -10.45
C SER A 175 -23.19 -10.99 -9.16
N GLN A 176 -22.96 -12.31 -9.12
CA GLN A 176 -22.40 -12.98 -7.94
C GLN A 176 -20.88 -12.91 -7.93
N TYR A 177 -20.35 -11.98 -7.15
CA TYR A 177 -18.92 -11.87 -6.89
C TYR A 177 -18.42 -13.02 -6.00
N LYS A 178 -17.41 -13.77 -6.49
CA LYS A 178 -16.77 -14.88 -5.76
C LYS A 178 -15.32 -14.50 -5.37
N PRO A 179 -15.07 -14.01 -4.14
CA PRO A 179 -13.72 -13.65 -3.72
C PRO A 179 -12.79 -14.87 -3.65
N LEU A 180 -11.60 -14.76 -4.25
CA LEU A 180 -10.53 -15.75 -4.15
C LEU A 180 -9.41 -15.24 -3.22
N ASP A 181 -9.18 -15.91 -2.09
CA ASP A 181 -7.95 -15.73 -1.32
C ASP A 181 -6.79 -16.49 -1.99
N PHE A 182 -6.15 -15.85 -2.97
CA PHE A 182 -5.02 -16.43 -3.66
C PHE A 182 -3.88 -16.78 -2.69
N GLY A 183 -3.68 -15.97 -1.63
CA GLY A 183 -2.63 -16.24 -0.66
C GLY A 183 -2.83 -17.58 0.05
N ARG A 184 -4.06 -17.89 0.44
CA ARG A 184 -4.41 -19.22 0.95
C ARG A 184 -4.27 -20.30 -0.12
N LYS A 185 -4.69 -20.04 -1.37
CA LYS A 185 -4.59 -21.04 -2.45
C LYS A 185 -3.16 -21.37 -2.85
N ALA A 186 -2.23 -20.41 -2.77
CA ALA A 186 -0.80 -20.66 -2.95
C ALA A 186 -0.26 -21.68 -1.91
N GLN A 187 -0.82 -21.70 -0.70
CA GLN A 187 -0.49 -22.73 0.31
C GLN A 187 -1.02 -24.11 -0.10
N TYR A 188 -2.27 -24.17 -0.57
CA TYR A 188 -2.87 -25.42 -1.02
C TYR A 188 -2.10 -26.01 -2.19
N PHE A 189 -1.71 -25.16 -3.14
CA PHE A 189 -0.90 -25.52 -4.29
C PHE A 189 0.43 -26.16 -3.87
N THR A 190 1.21 -25.47 -3.05
CA THR A 190 2.53 -25.95 -2.63
C THR A 190 2.46 -27.17 -1.71
N LEU A 191 1.42 -27.31 -0.88
CA LEU A 191 1.14 -28.53 -0.10
C LEU A 191 0.87 -29.74 -1.00
N ASP A 192 0.07 -29.55 -2.05
CA ASP A 192 -0.22 -30.62 -3.01
C ASP A 192 0.99 -30.94 -3.89
N VAL A 193 1.76 -29.94 -4.33
CA VAL A 193 3.02 -30.15 -5.05
C VAL A 193 3.98 -30.98 -4.20
N ILE A 194 4.29 -30.53 -2.98
CA ILE A 194 5.31 -31.20 -2.17
C ILE A 194 4.89 -32.60 -1.78
N SER A 195 3.62 -32.84 -1.47
CA SER A 195 3.11 -34.20 -1.19
C SER A 195 3.12 -35.08 -2.44
N ALA A 196 2.78 -34.56 -3.61
CA ALA A 196 2.83 -35.30 -4.88
C ALA A 196 4.25 -35.75 -5.24
N VAL A 197 5.26 -34.90 -5.06
CA VAL A 197 6.66 -35.24 -5.39
C VAL A 197 7.36 -36.01 -4.28
N ALA A 198 7.01 -35.78 -3.01
CA ALA A 198 7.61 -36.46 -1.85
C ALA A 198 7.03 -37.86 -1.62
N HIS A 199 5.70 -37.98 -1.65
CA HIS A 199 4.96 -39.20 -1.28
C HIS A 199 4.32 -39.91 -2.47
N GLY A 200 4.47 -39.35 -3.68
CA GLY A 200 3.94 -39.89 -4.92
C GLY A 200 2.48 -39.53 -5.20
N LYS A 201 1.79 -38.83 -4.29
CA LYS A 201 0.39 -38.39 -4.44
C LYS A 201 0.12 -37.07 -3.68
N PRO A 202 -0.71 -36.18 -4.23
CA PRO A 202 -1.12 -34.97 -3.53
C PRO A 202 -1.97 -35.29 -2.30
N PHE A 203 -2.01 -34.39 -1.32
CA PHE A 203 -2.90 -34.48 -0.17
C PHE A 203 -4.36 -34.12 -0.51
N GLY A 204 -4.56 -33.31 -1.55
CA GLY A 204 -5.87 -32.95 -2.09
C GLY A 204 -6.41 -31.61 -1.55
N TYR A 205 -5.54 -30.71 -1.11
CA TYR A 205 -5.94 -29.37 -0.63
C TYR A 205 -6.61 -28.55 -1.73
N LEU A 206 -6.10 -28.61 -2.96
CA LEU A 206 -6.68 -27.90 -4.10
C LEU A 206 -8.08 -28.42 -4.43
N ASP A 207 -8.26 -29.74 -4.52
CA ASP A 207 -9.55 -30.35 -4.85
C ASP A 207 -10.59 -30.05 -3.76
N ALA A 208 -10.21 -30.22 -2.49
CA ALA A 208 -11.08 -29.96 -1.35
C ALA A 208 -11.36 -28.48 -1.09
N ASP A 209 -10.51 -27.60 -1.61
CA ASP A 209 -10.57 -26.15 -1.46
C ASP A 209 -10.70 -25.66 0.01
N THR A 210 -10.01 -26.36 0.91
CA THR A 210 -10.07 -26.11 2.35
C THR A 210 -8.77 -26.47 3.04
N ASP A 211 -8.55 -25.90 4.23
CA ASP A 211 -7.42 -26.24 5.08
C ASP A 211 -7.66 -27.62 5.70
N LEU A 212 -7.28 -28.66 4.97
CA LEU A 212 -7.43 -30.04 5.43
C LEU A 212 -6.75 -30.20 6.78
N TYR A 213 -7.51 -30.74 7.72
CA TYR A 213 -7.08 -31.00 9.10
C TYR A 213 -6.76 -29.75 9.92
N ASP A 214 -7.22 -28.55 9.54
CA ASP A 214 -6.84 -27.27 10.18
C ASP A 214 -5.31 -27.09 10.25
N TYR A 215 -4.57 -27.66 9.29
CA TYR A 215 -3.11 -27.73 9.32
C TYR A 215 -2.48 -26.34 9.32
N ILE A 216 -2.86 -25.49 8.36
CA ILE A 216 -2.25 -24.18 8.17
C ILE A 216 -2.59 -23.30 9.37
N LYS A 217 -3.88 -23.24 9.73
CA LYS A 217 -4.37 -22.44 10.86
C LYS A 217 -3.68 -22.76 12.19
N LEU A 218 -3.49 -24.04 12.50
CA LEU A 218 -2.86 -24.45 13.76
C LEU A 218 -1.34 -24.31 13.71
N THR A 219 -0.71 -24.50 12.55
CA THR A 219 0.73 -24.29 12.38
C THR A 219 1.08 -22.81 12.53
N GLU A 220 0.34 -21.90 11.87
CA GLU A 220 0.51 -20.45 11.99
C GLU A 220 0.44 -19.98 13.46
N LYS A 221 -0.49 -20.51 14.24
CA LYS A 221 -0.61 -20.21 15.69
C LYS A 221 0.54 -20.74 16.52
N ALA A 222 1.18 -21.83 16.10
CA ALA A 222 2.25 -22.49 16.85
C ALA A 222 3.65 -21.91 16.53
N ILE A 223 3.84 -21.28 15.36
CA ILE A 223 5.14 -20.75 14.91
C ILE A 223 5.82 -19.84 15.95
N PRO A 224 5.15 -18.83 16.57
CA PRO A 224 5.82 -17.98 17.55
C PRO A 224 6.39 -18.75 18.75
N ALA A 225 5.66 -19.75 19.24
CA ALA A 225 6.12 -20.61 20.33
C ALA A 225 7.31 -21.48 19.90
N PHE A 226 7.24 -22.06 18.69
CA PHE A 226 8.34 -22.82 18.10
C PHE A 226 9.62 -21.96 17.95
N MET A 227 9.48 -20.71 17.48
CA MET A 227 10.62 -19.81 17.33
C MET A 227 11.25 -19.43 18.67
N VAL A 228 10.48 -19.31 19.76
CA VAL A 228 11.04 -19.10 21.11
C VAL A 228 11.90 -20.28 21.57
N ILE A 229 11.53 -21.51 21.23
CA ILE A 229 12.33 -22.71 21.54
C ILE A 229 13.72 -22.62 20.88
N THR A 230 13.83 -22.07 19.68
CA THR A 230 15.14 -21.88 19.01
C THR A 230 16.05 -20.89 19.75
N ILE A 231 15.49 -19.96 20.53
CA ILE A 231 16.25 -18.99 21.35
C ILE A 231 16.61 -19.60 22.71
N LEU A 232 15.74 -20.47 23.22
CA LEU A 232 15.85 -21.18 24.50
C LEU A 232 15.94 -22.71 24.27
N PRO A 233 17.02 -23.20 23.63
CA PRO A 233 17.11 -24.59 23.19
C PRO A 233 17.09 -25.62 24.33
N TRP A 234 17.35 -25.21 25.57
CA TRP A 234 17.19 -26.06 26.75
C TRP A 234 15.73 -26.51 26.97
N LEU A 235 14.74 -25.79 26.44
CA LEU A 235 13.34 -26.23 26.45
C LEU A 235 13.15 -27.57 25.72
N MET A 236 13.93 -27.82 24.66
CA MET A 236 13.90 -29.13 23.98
C MET A 236 14.38 -30.27 24.88
N SER A 237 15.35 -30.00 25.76
CA SER A 237 15.79 -30.99 26.74
C SER A 237 14.72 -31.25 27.80
N LEU A 238 13.93 -30.23 28.17
CA LEU A 238 12.78 -30.38 29.08
C LEU A 238 11.68 -31.25 28.45
N PHE A 239 11.38 -31.05 27.15
CA PHE A 239 10.35 -31.82 26.45
C PHE A 239 10.72 -33.30 26.22
N GLN A 240 11.97 -33.70 26.42
CA GLN A 240 12.33 -35.12 26.46
C GLN A 240 11.75 -35.84 27.68
N TRP A 241 11.36 -35.10 28.73
CA TRP A 241 10.77 -35.69 29.93
C TRP A 241 9.29 -35.99 29.71
N GLY A 242 8.85 -37.20 30.09
CA GLY A 242 7.54 -37.74 29.73
C GLY A 242 6.34 -36.87 30.09
N ILE A 243 6.40 -36.14 31.21
CA ILE A 243 5.32 -35.23 31.65
C ILE A 243 5.17 -33.98 30.75
N PHE A 244 6.27 -33.54 30.11
CA PHE A 244 6.27 -32.35 29.24
C PHE A 244 6.15 -32.73 27.76
N LYS A 245 6.47 -33.98 27.38
CA LYS A 245 6.32 -34.47 26.00
C LYS A 245 4.88 -34.35 25.48
N ALA A 246 3.88 -34.46 26.35
CA ALA A 246 2.46 -34.31 26.00
C ALA A 246 2.08 -32.88 25.54
N LEU A 247 2.95 -31.89 25.72
CA LEU A 247 2.75 -30.52 25.21
C LEU A 247 3.17 -30.36 23.75
N LEU A 248 3.85 -31.34 23.17
CA LEU A 248 4.25 -31.35 21.77
C LEU A 248 3.23 -32.10 20.90
N PRO A 249 3.11 -31.75 19.61
CA PRO A 249 2.26 -32.49 18.69
C PRO A 249 2.64 -33.98 18.62
N SER A 250 1.62 -34.81 18.45
CA SER A 250 1.72 -36.26 18.39
C SER A 250 1.26 -36.78 17.03
N ASP A 251 1.85 -37.87 16.55
CA ASP A 251 1.43 -38.56 15.32
C ASP A 251 0.02 -39.16 15.41
N LYS A 252 -0.59 -39.13 16.60
CA LYS A 252 -1.97 -39.55 16.86
C LYS A 252 -2.97 -38.41 16.83
N ASP A 253 -2.53 -37.17 16.70
CA ASP A 253 -3.45 -36.03 16.70
C ASP A 253 -4.29 -36.04 15.42
N PRO A 254 -5.61 -35.78 15.53
CA PRO A 254 -6.50 -35.84 14.36
C PRO A 254 -6.38 -34.61 13.45
N ILE A 255 -5.77 -33.52 13.94
CA ILE A 255 -5.68 -32.21 13.29
C ILE A 255 -4.29 -31.57 13.48
N GLY A 256 -4.02 -30.52 12.73
CA GLY A 256 -2.81 -29.71 12.86
C GLY A 256 -1.53 -30.44 12.46
N PHE A 257 -0.42 -30.00 13.04
CA PHE A 257 0.91 -30.54 12.78
C PHE A 257 1.02 -32.06 13.01
N GLY A 258 0.41 -32.56 14.10
CA GLY A 258 0.43 -33.97 14.45
C GLY A 258 -0.27 -34.87 13.43
N LYS A 259 -1.31 -34.38 12.75
CA LYS A 259 -1.96 -35.14 11.67
C LYS A 259 -1.04 -35.38 10.47
N ILE A 260 -0.26 -34.37 10.07
CA ILE A 260 0.74 -34.52 9.00
C ILE A 260 1.86 -35.47 9.41
N MET A 261 2.28 -35.46 10.69
CA MET A 261 3.22 -36.45 11.21
C MET A 261 2.68 -37.88 11.10
N GLY A 262 1.40 -38.08 11.46
CA GLY A 262 0.70 -39.36 11.32
C GLY A 262 0.64 -39.85 9.87
N ILE A 263 0.20 -38.99 8.94
CA ILE A 263 0.13 -39.32 7.50
C ILE A 263 1.52 -39.69 6.96
N THR A 264 2.53 -38.89 7.27
CA THR A 264 3.91 -39.15 6.82
C THR A 264 4.41 -40.49 7.35
N LYS A 265 4.19 -40.77 8.63
CA LYS A 265 4.56 -42.05 9.25
C LYS A 265 3.84 -43.23 8.61
N GLU A 266 2.55 -43.10 8.28
CA GLU A 266 1.78 -44.13 7.58
C GLU A 266 2.36 -44.40 6.19
N VAL A 267 2.64 -43.35 5.41
CA VAL A 267 3.23 -43.46 4.06
C VAL A 267 4.59 -44.15 4.12
N VAL A 268 5.48 -43.72 5.01
CA VAL A 268 6.80 -44.32 5.19
C VAL A 268 6.68 -45.77 5.62
N ASN A 269 5.85 -46.07 6.63
CA ASN A 269 5.64 -47.45 7.09
C ASN A 269 5.11 -48.36 5.98
N ALA A 270 4.18 -47.88 5.16
CA ALA A 270 3.68 -48.63 4.02
C ALA A 270 4.80 -48.93 3.01
N ARG A 271 5.67 -47.95 2.74
CA ARG A 271 6.78 -48.11 1.80
C ARG A 271 7.83 -49.12 2.26
N PHE A 272 8.17 -49.13 3.55
CA PHE A 272 9.09 -50.11 4.13
C PHE A 272 8.50 -51.54 4.27
N ARG A 273 7.18 -51.69 4.16
CA ARG A 273 6.51 -53.02 4.10
C ARG A 273 6.48 -53.59 2.67
N GLN A 274 6.63 -52.76 1.65
CA GLN A 274 6.67 -53.14 0.24
C GLN A 274 8.13 -53.28 -0.22
N ASP A 275 8.40 -53.99 -1.32
CA ASP A 275 9.76 -54.00 -1.91
C ASP A 275 10.10 -52.60 -2.43
N PRO A 276 11.10 -51.89 -1.87
CA PRO A 276 11.41 -50.49 -2.20
C PRO A 276 11.83 -50.24 -3.66
N LYS A 277 11.89 -51.28 -4.50
CA LYS A 277 12.29 -51.20 -5.91
C LYS A 277 11.20 -50.70 -6.89
N HIS A 278 9.95 -50.51 -6.45
CA HIS A 278 8.84 -50.28 -7.38
C HIS A 278 8.32 -48.83 -7.44
N GLY A 279 8.63 -47.99 -6.45
CA GLY A 279 8.28 -46.57 -6.48
C GLY A 279 9.40 -45.69 -7.03
N ARG A 280 9.05 -44.54 -7.60
CA ARG A 280 9.99 -43.58 -8.21
C ARG A 280 9.68 -42.12 -7.83
N ASP A 281 9.26 -41.91 -6.58
CA ASP A 281 9.18 -40.58 -5.97
C ASP A 281 10.43 -40.25 -5.12
N MET A 282 10.46 -39.08 -4.46
CA MET A 282 11.63 -38.68 -3.66
C MET A 282 11.87 -39.63 -2.48
N LEU A 283 10.82 -40.07 -1.78
CA LEU A 283 10.94 -40.98 -0.66
C LEU A 283 11.57 -42.31 -1.09
N ASP A 284 11.18 -42.85 -2.24
CA ASP A 284 11.81 -44.06 -2.79
C ASP A 284 13.29 -43.87 -3.10
N SER A 285 13.66 -42.74 -3.69
CA SER A 285 15.06 -42.40 -3.94
C SER A 285 15.84 -42.39 -2.63
N PHE A 286 15.31 -41.75 -1.59
CA PHE A 286 15.98 -41.67 -0.30
C PHE A 286 16.17 -43.06 0.33
N ILE A 287 15.14 -43.90 0.31
CA ILE A 287 15.20 -45.27 0.84
C ILE A 287 16.23 -46.11 0.06
N ARG A 288 16.28 -45.99 -1.28
CA ARG A 288 17.29 -46.68 -2.12
C ARG A 288 18.73 -46.27 -1.77
N HIS A 289 18.92 -45.03 -1.35
CA HIS A 289 20.21 -44.52 -0.87
C HIS A 289 20.46 -44.75 0.63
N GLY A 290 19.64 -45.57 1.29
CA GLY A 290 19.90 -46.05 2.66
C GLY A 290 19.41 -45.12 3.76
N LEU A 291 18.38 -44.30 3.50
CA LEU A 291 17.62 -43.66 4.57
C LEU A 291 16.91 -44.74 5.39
N THR A 292 17.15 -44.78 6.70
CA THR A 292 16.45 -45.71 7.59
C THR A 292 14.98 -45.31 7.74
N GLN A 293 14.12 -46.21 8.19
CA GLN A 293 12.69 -45.90 8.39
C GLN A 293 12.48 -44.70 9.33
N HIS A 294 13.25 -44.62 10.41
CA HIS A 294 13.16 -43.51 11.36
C HIS A 294 13.64 -42.18 10.73
N GLU A 295 14.77 -42.19 10.01
CA GLU A 295 15.24 -41.02 9.25
C GLU A 295 14.19 -40.60 8.22
N ALA A 296 13.59 -41.54 7.47
CA ALA A 296 12.58 -41.26 6.46
C ALA A 296 11.32 -40.59 7.02
N VAL A 297 10.85 -40.98 8.21
CA VAL A 297 9.74 -40.27 8.87
C VAL A 297 10.14 -38.84 9.22
N SER A 298 11.33 -38.64 9.79
CA SER A 298 11.79 -37.31 10.23
C SER A 298 12.02 -36.36 9.04
N GLU A 299 12.68 -36.83 7.99
CA GLU A 299 12.96 -36.06 6.78
C GLU A 299 11.68 -35.83 5.96
N GLY A 300 10.76 -36.79 5.91
CA GLY A 300 9.46 -36.61 5.25
C GLY A 300 8.63 -35.49 5.89
N ILE A 301 8.61 -35.42 7.24
CA ILE A 301 7.95 -34.33 7.97
C ILE A 301 8.61 -33.00 7.62
N LEU A 302 9.96 -32.93 7.65
CA LEU A 302 10.70 -31.74 7.26
C LEU A 302 10.38 -31.29 5.84
N GLN A 303 10.31 -32.24 4.90
CA GLN A 303 10.07 -31.98 3.50
C GLN A 303 8.72 -31.31 3.26
N ILE A 304 7.64 -31.82 3.88
CA ILE A 304 6.30 -31.23 3.75
C ILE A 304 6.26 -29.79 4.28
N ILE A 305 6.87 -29.53 5.43
CA ILE A 305 6.86 -28.19 6.05
C ILE A 305 7.70 -27.22 5.22
N ALA A 306 8.94 -27.60 4.92
CA ALA A 306 9.89 -26.73 4.25
C ALA A 306 9.46 -26.44 2.81
N GLY A 307 8.86 -27.41 2.12
CA GLY A 307 8.44 -27.27 0.72
C GLY A 307 7.08 -26.59 0.52
N SER A 308 6.24 -26.48 1.55
CA SER A 308 4.94 -25.80 1.43
C SER A 308 5.04 -24.30 1.74
N ASP A 309 5.32 -23.94 2.99
CA ASP A 309 5.26 -22.55 3.47
C ASP A 309 6.22 -21.59 2.73
N THR A 310 7.43 -22.06 2.39
CA THR A 310 8.48 -21.21 1.81
C THR A 310 8.15 -20.79 0.38
N THR A 311 7.80 -21.76 -0.48
CA THR A 311 7.39 -21.48 -1.86
C THR A 311 6.08 -20.71 -1.89
N ALA A 312 5.12 -21.03 -1.00
CA ALA A 312 3.86 -20.29 -0.91
C ALA A 312 4.09 -18.81 -0.58
N THR A 313 5.02 -18.52 0.34
CA THR A 313 5.41 -17.15 0.69
C THR A 313 6.04 -16.41 -0.49
N ALA A 314 6.94 -17.06 -1.24
CA ALA A 314 7.51 -16.46 -2.45
C ALA A 314 6.43 -16.14 -3.49
N ILE A 315 5.53 -17.10 -3.75
CA ILE A 315 4.42 -16.94 -4.69
C ILE A 315 3.52 -15.77 -4.30
N ARG A 316 3.10 -15.71 -3.03
CA ARG A 316 2.25 -14.64 -2.50
C ARG A 316 2.85 -13.27 -2.74
N VAL A 317 4.12 -13.09 -2.39
CA VAL A 317 4.74 -11.77 -2.41
C VAL A 317 5.10 -11.36 -3.83
N ILE A 318 5.62 -12.26 -4.67
CA ILE A 318 5.86 -11.97 -6.08
C ILE A 318 4.55 -11.59 -6.77
N LEU A 319 3.47 -12.36 -6.55
CA LEU A 319 2.17 -12.05 -7.15
C LEU A 319 1.67 -10.69 -6.67
N LEU A 320 1.74 -10.41 -5.37
CA LEU A 320 1.34 -9.12 -4.81
C LEU A 320 2.06 -7.96 -5.50
N TYR A 321 3.38 -8.02 -5.64
CA TYR A 321 4.13 -6.97 -6.31
C TYR A 321 3.84 -6.90 -7.81
N LEU A 322 3.61 -8.03 -8.46
CA LEU A 322 3.26 -8.10 -9.87
C LEU A 322 1.91 -7.42 -10.14
N ILE A 323 0.85 -7.71 -9.36
CA ILE A 323 -0.48 -7.13 -9.54
C ILE A 323 -0.58 -5.67 -9.06
N THR A 324 0.30 -5.22 -8.17
CA THR A 324 0.29 -3.85 -7.63
C THR A 324 1.30 -2.91 -8.30
N THR A 325 2.04 -3.39 -9.29
CA THR A 325 3.03 -2.59 -10.03
C THR A 325 2.69 -2.59 -11.52
N PRO A 326 1.79 -1.71 -12.01
CA PRO A 326 1.29 -1.73 -13.39
C PRO A 326 2.40 -1.76 -14.45
N ARG A 327 3.45 -0.95 -14.26
CA ARG A 327 4.64 -0.94 -15.11
C ARG A 327 5.29 -2.32 -15.28
N VAL A 328 5.35 -3.12 -14.20
CA VAL A 328 5.92 -4.47 -14.24
C VAL A 328 4.94 -5.44 -14.87
N LEU A 329 3.65 -5.35 -14.54
CA LEU A 329 2.62 -6.20 -15.10
C LEU A 329 2.54 -6.06 -16.63
N GLU A 330 2.56 -4.84 -17.16
CA GLU A 330 2.49 -4.61 -18.61
C GLU A 330 3.71 -5.19 -19.35
N LYS A 331 4.91 -5.10 -18.76
CA LYS A 331 6.11 -5.71 -19.35
C LYS A 331 6.08 -7.23 -19.29
N PHE A 332 5.59 -7.80 -18.19
CA PHE A 332 5.38 -9.25 -18.09
C PHE A 332 4.37 -9.74 -19.12
N ARG A 333 3.26 -9.04 -19.28
CA ARG A 333 2.26 -9.28 -20.33
C ARG A 333 2.87 -9.23 -21.72
N ALA A 334 3.66 -8.21 -22.03
CA ALA A 334 4.32 -8.07 -23.34
C ALA A 334 5.28 -9.24 -23.63
N GLU A 335 6.09 -9.65 -22.64
CA GLU A 335 6.98 -10.81 -22.78
C GLU A 335 6.18 -12.10 -22.99
N TYR A 336 5.15 -12.32 -22.18
CA TYR A 336 4.29 -13.50 -22.28
C TYR A 336 3.63 -13.62 -23.66
N THR A 337 3.01 -12.55 -24.15
CA THR A 337 2.35 -12.53 -25.46
C THR A 337 3.33 -12.74 -26.61
N ALA A 338 4.56 -12.22 -26.51
CA ALA A 338 5.56 -12.36 -27.56
C ALA A 338 6.18 -13.77 -27.63
N ALA A 339 6.23 -14.50 -26.51
CA ALA A 339 6.95 -15.76 -26.43
C ALA A 339 6.21 -16.98 -27.00
N GLY A 340 4.87 -16.99 -27.02
CA GLY A 340 4.08 -18.10 -27.56
C GLY A 340 4.34 -19.44 -26.84
N VAL A 341 4.22 -19.45 -25.51
CA VAL A 341 4.59 -20.58 -24.62
C VAL A 341 3.56 -21.71 -24.59
N SER A 342 3.95 -22.91 -24.14
CA SER A 342 3.02 -24.01 -23.89
C SER A 342 2.15 -23.77 -22.65
N SER A 343 1.04 -24.50 -22.53
CA SER A 343 0.24 -24.58 -21.29
C SER A 343 -0.12 -26.05 -20.97
N PRO A 344 0.26 -26.60 -19.80
CA PRO A 344 1.17 -25.99 -18.84
C PRO A 344 2.54 -25.66 -19.46
N ILE A 345 3.12 -24.53 -19.07
CA ILE A 345 4.41 -24.07 -19.58
C ILE A 345 5.50 -25.05 -19.17
N ARG A 346 6.37 -25.43 -20.11
CA ARG A 346 7.57 -26.20 -19.78
C ARG A 346 8.54 -25.34 -18.97
N ASP A 347 9.20 -25.92 -17.96
CA ASP A 347 10.18 -25.21 -17.13
C ASP A 347 11.31 -24.63 -17.99
N SER A 348 11.71 -25.35 -19.05
CA SER A 348 12.70 -24.87 -20.02
C SER A 348 12.25 -23.62 -20.79
N GLU A 349 10.96 -23.48 -21.12
CA GLU A 349 10.40 -22.30 -21.77
C GLU A 349 10.33 -21.14 -20.79
N ALA A 350 9.83 -21.38 -19.56
CA ALA A 350 9.75 -20.36 -18.52
C ALA A 350 11.13 -19.78 -18.13
N ARG A 351 12.18 -20.61 -18.13
CA ARG A 351 13.58 -20.16 -17.90
C ARG A 351 14.12 -19.28 -19.02
N ALA A 352 13.57 -19.39 -20.22
CA ALA A 352 13.98 -18.60 -21.37
C ALA A 352 13.32 -17.20 -21.40
N LEU A 353 12.40 -16.91 -20.48
CA LEU A 353 11.71 -15.63 -20.35
C LEU A 353 12.49 -14.67 -19.42
N PRO A 354 13.32 -13.74 -19.95
CA PRO A 354 14.22 -12.94 -19.13
C PRO A 354 13.52 -12.06 -18.09
N TYR A 355 12.35 -11.50 -18.41
CA TYR A 355 11.62 -10.61 -17.51
C TYR A 355 10.89 -11.39 -16.41
N LEU A 356 10.30 -12.57 -16.70
CA LEU A 356 9.83 -13.50 -15.66
C LEU A 356 10.96 -13.87 -14.70
N GLN A 357 12.14 -14.21 -15.21
CA GLN A 357 13.29 -14.52 -14.36
C GLN A 357 13.71 -13.32 -13.51
N ALA A 358 13.66 -12.11 -14.07
CA ALA A 358 13.91 -10.88 -13.32
C ALA A 358 12.87 -10.63 -12.22
N ILE A 359 11.59 -10.89 -12.48
CA ILE A 359 10.50 -10.78 -11.50
C ILE A 359 10.71 -11.75 -10.33
N ILE A 360 11.03 -13.01 -10.63
CA ILE A 360 11.27 -14.02 -9.59
C ILE A 360 12.50 -13.64 -8.75
N LYS A 361 13.60 -13.23 -9.39
CA LYS A 361 14.81 -12.78 -8.71
C LYS A 361 14.53 -11.57 -7.81
N GLU A 362 13.79 -10.58 -8.32
CA GLU A 362 13.47 -9.37 -7.56
C GLU A 362 12.51 -9.65 -6.40
N GLY A 363 11.56 -10.57 -6.56
CA GLY A 363 10.65 -10.96 -5.49
C GLY A 363 11.35 -11.68 -4.35
N LEU A 364 12.23 -12.65 -4.69
CA LEU A 364 13.06 -13.34 -3.70
C LEU A 364 14.04 -12.40 -3.00
N ARG A 365 14.52 -11.35 -3.69
CA ARG A 365 15.35 -10.29 -3.11
C ARG A 365 14.54 -9.42 -2.14
N ILE A 366 13.47 -8.79 -2.61
CA ILE A 366 12.74 -7.82 -1.80
C ILE A 366 12.06 -8.48 -0.60
N TRP A 367 11.66 -9.75 -0.75
CA TRP A 367 11.03 -10.56 0.29
C TRP A 367 11.56 -12.00 0.29
N PRO A 368 12.72 -12.23 0.94
CA PRO A 368 13.20 -13.59 1.21
C PRO A 368 12.16 -14.40 2.01
N PRO A 369 11.79 -15.62 1.57
CA PRO A 369 10.81 -16.44 2.31
C PRO A 369 11.26 -16.87 3.70
N VAL A 370 12.58 -16.97 3.92
CA VAL A 370 13.14 -17.43 5.19
C VAL A 370 14.03 -16.35 5.79
N VAL A 371 13.56 -15.79 6.91
CA VAL A 371 14.18 -14.64 7.58
C VAL A 371 14.73 -14.96 8.96
N GLY A 372 14.59 -16.21 9.44
CA GLY A 372 14.98 -16.66 10.79
C GLY A 372 16.46 -16.45 11.17
N LEU A 373 16.78 -16.47 12.48
CA LEU A 373 18.11 -16.13 13.00
C LEU A 373 19.24 -17.02 12.44
N MET A 374 18.99 -18.33 12.30
CA MET A 374 19.90 -19.29 11.65
C MET A 374 21.37 -19.23 12.12
N ALA A 375 21.57 -19.10 13.43
CA ALA A 375 22.88 -18.75 13.98
C ALA A 375 23.94 -19.84 13.83
N LYS A 376 25.13 -19.43 13.42
CA LYS A 376 26.36 -20.25 13.44
C LYS A 376 27.23 -19.90 14.64
N GLU A 377 27.91 -20.90 15.18
CA GLU A 377 28.85 -20.74 16.27
C GLU A 377 30.25 -20.44 15.73
N VAL A 378 30.88 -19.42 16.29
CA VAL A 378 32.27 -19.03 16.00
C VAL A 378 33.22 -20.13 16.48
N PRO A 379 34.23 -20.52 15.66
CA PRO A 379 35.20 -21.55 16.01
C PRO A 379 35.93 -21.28 17.34
N PRO A 380 36.47 -22.30 18.03
CA PRO A 380 37.19 -22.13 19.30
C PRO A 380 38.31 -21.09 19.27
N GLU A 381 39.01 -20.95 18.14
CA GLU A 381 40.06 -19.97 17.91
C GLU A 381 39.57 -18.52 17.78
N GLY A 382 38.27 -18.29 17.64
CA GLY A 382 37.66 -16.99 17.33
C GLY A 382 37.69 -16.64 15.83
N ASP A 383 37.12 -15.50 15.48
CA ASP A 383 37.26 -14.88 14.14
C ASP A 383 37.39 -13.35 14.26
N THR A 384 37.87 -12.69 13.21
CA THR A 384 37.87 -11.22 13.11
C THR A 384 36.94 -10.79 11.99
N ILE A 385 35.94 -9.98 12.34
CA ILE A 385 34.93 -9.43 11.44
C ILE A 385 34.94 -7.92 11.61
N ASP A 386 35.05 -7.15 10.53
CA ASP A 386 35.15 -5.69 10.55
C ASP A 386 36.23 -5.15 11.51
N GLY A 387 37.37 -5.82 11.57
CA GLY A 387 38.48 -5.48 12.48
C GLY A 387 38.22 -5.76 13.96
N LYS A 388 37.07 -6.38 14.31
CA LYS A 388 36.70 -6.73 15.68
C LYS A 388 36.90 -8.22 15.91
N PHE A 389 37.69 -8.57 16.92
CA PHE A 389 37.83 -9.96 17.35
C PHE A 389 36.53 -10.45 18.01
N ILE A 390 36.08 -11.63 17.58
CA ILE A 390 34.90 -12.34 18.06
C ILE A 390 35.38 -13.66 18.69
N PRO A 391 35.19 -13.85 20.00
CA PRO A 391 35.67 -15.05 20.68
C PRO A 391 34.84 -16.28 20.31
N GLY A 392 35.48 -17.46 20.36
CA GLY A 392 34.83 -18.75 20.15
C GLY A 392 33.65 -19.01 21.07
N GLY A 393 32.65 -19.74 20.56
CA GLY A 393 31.37 -19.99 21.24
C GLY A 393 30.38 -18.82 21.16
N THR A 394 30.70 -17.75 20.42
CA THR A 394 29.74 -16.69 20.10
C THR A 394 28.83 -17.15 18.95
N ASN A 395 27.54 -16.88 19.03
CA ASN A 395 26.58 -17.18 17.97
C ASN A 395 26.42 -15.96 17.06
N ILE A 396 26.50 -16.15 15.74
CA ILE A 396 26.28 -15.10 14.74
C ILE A 396 25.14 -15.54 13.83
N GLY A 397 24.05 -14.77 13.85
CA GLY A 397 22.89 -14.97 12.99
C GLY A 397 22.86 -14.08 11.78
N TYR A 398 21.87 -14.36 10.93
CA TYR A 398 21.69 -13.78 9.62
C TYR A 398 20.63 -12.66 9.64
N CYS A 399 20.98 -11.46 9.15
CA CYS A 399 20.04 -10.36 8.93
C CYS A 399 19.58 -10.35 7.47
N ALA A 400 18.47 -11.04 7.17
CA ALA A 400 17.99 -11.21 5.81
C ALA A 400 17.70 -9.89 5.09
N PHE A 401 16.88 -9.03 5.70
CA PHE A 401 16.58 -7.72 5.12
C PHE A 401 17.78 -6.78 5.12
N GLY A 402 18.70 -6.91 6.08
CA GLY A 402 19.97 -6.18 6.06
C GLY A 402 20.84 -6.52 4.85
N ILE A 403 20.78 -7.75 4.32
CA ILE A 403 21.48 -8.12 3.08
C ILE A 403 20.66 -7.71 1.86
N PHE A 404 19.42 -8.18 1.73
CA PHE A 404 18.69 -8.06 0.47
C PHE A 404 18.06 -6.68 0.21
N ARG A 405 17.99 -5.82 1.23
CA ARG A 405 17.57 -4.42 1.10
C ARG A 405 18.69 -3.42 1.36
N SER A 406 19.94 -3.91 1.43
CA SER A 406 21.10 -3.04 1.57
C SER A 406 21.21 -2.08 0.39
N LYS A 407 21.14 -0.78 0.66
CA LYS A 407 21.42 0.24 -0.36
C LYS A 407 22.83 0.14 -0.93
N GLN A 408 23.78 -0.36 -0.13
CA GLN A 408 25.16 -0.59 -0.57
C GLN A 408 25.24 -1.69 -1.64
N LEU A 409 24.46 -2.77 -1.50
CA LEU A 409 24.50 -3.91 -2.42
C LEU A 409 23.55 -3.75 -3.60
N TRP A 410 22.45 -3.02 -3.43
CA TRP A 410 21.35 -2.97 -4.41
C TRP A 410 21.04 -1.57 -4.93
N GLY A 411 21.70 -0.51 -4.44
CA GLY A 411 21.47 0.88 -4.83
C GLY A 411 20.42 1.61 -3.99
N GLU A 412 20.25 2.91 -4.20
CA GLU A 412 19.30 3.74 -3.43
C GLU A 412 17.84 3.28 -3.58
N ASP A 413 17.52 2.64 -4.70
CA ASP A 413 16.22 2.06 -5.00
C ASP A 413 16.02 0.65 -4.41
N ALA A 414 16.85 0.20 -3.45
CA ALA A 414 16.81 -1.16 -2.89
C ALA A 414 15.43 -1.56 -2.31
N ASN A 415 14.63 -0.60 -1.85
CA ASN A 415 13.29 -0.84 -1.31
C ASN A 415 12.18 -0.82 -2.39
N ILE A 416 12.52 -0.53 -3.64
CA ILE A 416 11.59 -0.49 -4.77
C ILE A 416 11.63 -1.84 -5.49
N PHE A 417 10.45 -2.38 -5.80
CA PHE A 417 10.32 -3.57 -6.65
C PHE A 417 10.60 -3.19 -8.11
N ARG A 418 11.83 -3.44 -8.56
CA ARG A 418 12.29 -3.09 -9.91
C ARG A 418 13.00 -4.27 -10.57
N PRO A 419 12.27 -5.19 -11.23
CA PRO A 419 12.86 -6.31 -11.96
C PRO A 419 13.92 -5.88 -12.99
N GLU A 420 13.80 -4.70 -13.57
CA GLU A 420 14.74 -4.20 -14.59
C GLU A 420 16.19 -4.10 -14.10
N ARG A 421 16.45 -4.04 -12.79
CA ARG A 421 17.84 -4.07 -12.28
C ARG A 421 18.60 -5.32 -12.72
N TRP A 422 17.90 -6.42 -12.99
CA TRP A 422 18.49 -7.69 -13.43
C TRP A 422 18.79 -7.72 -14.93
N LEU A 423 18.29 -6.73 -15.68
CA LEU A 423 18.44 -6.62 -17.13
C LEU A 423 19.34 -5.44 -17.53
N ASP A 424 19.24 -4.33 -16.79
CA ASP A 424 19.93 -3.07 -17.11
C ASP A 424 21.36 -2.99 -16.55
N SER A 425 21.74 -3.89 -15.63
CA SER A 425 23.02 -3.81 -14.93
C SER A 425 24.20 -4.32 -15.78
N PRO A 426 25.40 -3.70 -15.70
CA PRO A 426 26.62 -4.23 -16.31
C PRO A 426 26.93 -5.66 -15.86
N SER A 427 27.58 -6.46 -16.71
CA SER A 427 27.80 -7.89 -16.49
C SER A 427 28.49 -8.24 -15.15
N GLU A 428 29.49 -7.48 -14.74
CA GLU A 428 30.19 -7.71 -13.46
C GLU A 428 29.28 -7.42 -12.26
N GLN A 429 28.51 -6.33 -12.31
CA GLN A 429 27.55 -5.98 -11.25
C GLN A 429 26.42 -7.02 -11.17
N LEU A 430 25.91 -7.47 -12.31
CA LEU A 430 24.88 -8.50 -12.38
C LEU A 430 25.36 -9.81 -11.71
N LYS A 431 26.61 -10.22 -11.99
CA LYS A 431 27.20 -11.41 -11.38
C LYS A 431 27.31 -11.30 -9.86
N GLU A 432 27.70 -10.13 -9.35
CA GLU A 432 27.73 -9.88 -7.90
C GLU A 432 26.33 -9.91 -7.29
N MET A 433 25.35 -9.26 -7.93
CA MET A 433 23.95 -9.28 -7.52
C MET A 433 23.39 -10.70 -7.47
N GLU A 434 23.66 -11.52 -8.47
CA GLU A 434 23.23 -12.93 -8.50
C GLU A 434 23.87 -13.73 -7.36
N GLN A 435 25.17 -13.54 -7.11
CA GLN A 435 25.87 -14.18 -5.99
C GLN A 435 25.33 -13.74 -4.63
N ASN A 436 24.88 -12.49 -4.49
CA ASN A 436 24.25 -11.98 -3.27
C ASN A 436 22.84 -12.57 -3.11
N LEU A 437 22.03 -12.60 -4.18
CA LEU A 437 20.70 -13.20 -4.16
C LEU A 437 20.72 -14.69 -3.84
N GLU A 438 21.73 -15.45 -4.31
CA GLU A 438 21.84 -16.89 -4.03
C GLU A 438 21.79 -17.22 -2.53
N LEU A 439 22.18 -16.28 -1.66
CA LEU A 439 22.11 -16.44 -0.21
C LEU A 439 20.68 -16.67 0.31
N VAL A 440 19.64 -16.38 -0.48
CA VAL A 440 18.24 -16.67 -0.13
C VAL A 440 18.02 -18.18 0.00
N PHE A 441 18.84 -18.99 -0.69
CA PHE A 441 18.87 -20.43 -0.61
C PHE A 441 20.02 -20.97 0.25
N ALA A 442 20.56 -20.15 1.16
CA ALA A 442 21.79 -20.42 1.90
C ALA A 442 23.00 -20.68 0.98
N TYR A 443 24.11 -21.16 1.53
CA TYR A 443 25.37 -21.29 0.80
C TYR A 443 26.17 -22.55 1.19
N GLY A 444 27.09 -22.93 0.31
CA GLY A 444 28.10 -23.97 0.58
C GLY A 444 27.50 -25.28 1.07
N ARG A 445 27.93 -25.73 2.26
CA ARG A 445 27.54 -27.04 2.83
C ARG A 445 26.04 -27.13 3.11
N TYR A 446 25.39 -26.00 3.37
CA TYR A 446 23.99 -25.93 3.82
C TYR A 446 23.05 -25.38 2.75
N LYS A 447 23.46 -25.33 1.47
CA LYS A 447 22.62 -24.84 0.36
C LYS A 447 21.28 -25.60 0.34
N CYS A 448 20.16 -24.92 0.11
CA CYS A 448 18.82 -25.50 0.08
C CYS A 448 18.77 -26.72 -0.87
N LEU A 449 18.25 -27.85 -0.38
CA LEU A 449 18.05 -29.06 -1.19
C LEU A 449 16.89 -28.89 -2.17
N GLY A 450 15.80 -28.23 -1.76
CA GLY A 450 14.58 -28.05 -2.55
C GLY A 450 14.62 -26.88 -3.55
N ARG A 451 15.76 -26.21 -3.73
CA ARG A 451 15.87 -25.00 -4.59
C ARG A 451 15.32 -25.22 -5.99
N ASP A 452 15.68 -26.33 -6.61
CA ASP A 452 15.32 -26.56 -8.02
C ASP A 452 13.83 -26.89 -8.18
N VAL A 453 13.22 -27.54 -7.18
CA VAL A 453 11.78 -27.78 -7.12
C VAL A 453 11.04 -26.45 -6.96
N ALA A 454 11.42 -25.64 -5.97
CA ALA A 454 10.81 -24.33 -5.74
C ALA A 454 10.94 -23.39 -6.94
N GLN A 455 12.08 -23.40 -7.62
CA GLN A 455 12.28 -22.59 -8.83
C GLN A 455 11.35 -23.06 -9.96
N MET A 456 11.13 -24.36 -10.12
CA MET A 456 10.21 -24.90 -11.12
C MET A 456 8.75 -24.51 -10.82
N GLU A 457 8.34 -24.55 -9.55
CA GLU A 457 7.04 -24.06 -9.12
C GLU A 457 6.86 -22.56 -9.46
N LEU A 458 7.84 -21.73 -9.10
CA LEU A 458 7.82 -20.28 -9.37
C LEU A 458 7.81 -19.96 -10.87
N ASN A 459 8.58 -20.71 -11.66
CA ASN A 459 8.63 -20.53 -13.12
C ASN A 459 7.28 -20.80 -13.80
N LYS A 460 6.49 -21.74 -13.26
CA LYS A 460 5.22 -22.17 -13.87
C LYS A 460 4.02 -21.36 -13.36
N VAL A 461 3.93 -21.14 -12.05
CA VAL A 461 2.70 -20.65 -11.42
C VAL A 461 2.27 -19.26 -11.89
N PHE A 462 3.20 -18.31 -12.11
CA PHE A 462 2.83 -16.96 -12.55
C PHE A 462 2.34 -16.92 -13.99
N ILE A 463 2.91 -17.76 -14.85
CA ILE A 463 2.51 -17.88 -16.25
C ILE A 463 1.11 -18.49 -16.35
N GLU A 464 0.87 -19.60 -15.65
CA GLU A 464 -0.44 -20.26 -15.69
C GLU A 464 -1.51 -19.41 -14.99
N ALA A 465 -1.17 -18.72 -13.89
CA ALA A 465 -2.08 -17.74 -13.31
C ALA A 465 -2.42 -16.61 -14.31
N TYR A 466 -1.48 -16.25 -15.20
CA TYR A 466 -1.69 -15.20 -16.21
C TYR A 466 -2.56 -15.66 -17.37
N TYR A 467 -2.31 -16.86 -17.88
CA TYR A 467 -3.09 -17.45 -18.97
C TYR A 467 -4.59 -17.52 -18.65
N PHE A 468 -4.97 -17.70 -17.38
CA PHE A 468 -6.36 -17.70 -16.92
C PHE A 468 -6.89 -16.31 -16.48
N GLU A 469 -6.27 -15.23 -16.96
CA GLU A 469 -6.72 -13.83 -16.78
C GLU A 469 -6.86 -13.35 -15.32
N ILE A 470 -6.19 -13.99 -14.36
CA ILE A 470 -6.26 -13.61 -12.93
C ILE A 470 -5.76 -12.16 -12.70
N PHE A 471 -4.94 -11.65 -13.61
CA PHE A 471 -4.39 -10.30 -13.57
C PHE A 471 -5.35 -9.21 -14.09
N ASN A 472 -6.52 -9.58 -14.62
CA ASN A 472 -7.62 -8.66 -14.95
C ASN A 472 -8.59 -8.44 -13.77
N ILE A 473 -8.31 -9.00 -12.58
CA ILE A 473 -9.22 -8.93 -11.43
C ILE A 473 -8.92 -7.66 -10.61
N PRO A 474 -9.89 -6.76 -10.39
CA PRO A 474 -9.73 -5.65 -9.46
C PRO A 474 -9.43 -6.22 -8.06
N VAL A 475 -8.35 -5.74 -7.43
CA VAL A 475 -7.92 -6.22 -6.11
C VAL A 475 -8.99 -5.88 -5.06
N VAL A 476 -9.73 -6.89 -4.60
CA VAL A 476 -10.91 -6.71 -3.72
C VAL A 476 -10.56 -6.55 -2.23
N SER A 477 -9.29 -6.71 -1.83
CA SER A 477 -8.86 -6.48 -0.46
C SER A 477 -7.51 -5.78 -0.40
N VAL A 478 -7.53 -4.46 -0.60
CA VAL A 478 -6.36 -3.60 -0.40
C VAL A 478 -6.07 -3.39 1.09
N SER A 479 -6.99 -3.74 2.00
CA SER A 479 -6.81 -3.58 3.47
C SER A 479 -5.68 -4.45 4.04
N THR A 480 -5.43 -5.63 3.49
CA THR A 480 -4.29 -6.49 3.88
C THR A 480 -2.99 -6.05 3.17
N ILE A 481 -3.11 -5.43 2.00
CA ILE A 481 -1.99 -4.86 1.23
C ILE A 481 -1.45 -3.61 1.92
N TYR A 482 -2.32 -2.75 2.47
CA TYR A 482 -1.88 -1.64 3.31
C TYR A 482 -1.10 -2.17 4.50
N ALA A 483 -1.54 -3.21 5.22
CA ALA A 483 -0.72 -3.79 6.29
C ALA A 483 0.66 -4.33 5.82
N ILE A 484 0.89 -4.56 4.52
CA ILE A 484 2.18 -5.02 3.95
C ILE A 484 2.95 -3.90 3.23
N GLN A 485 2.32 -2.82 2.77
CA GLN A 485 3.02 -1.63 2.24
C GLN A 485 3.34 -0.63 3.36
N THR A 486 2.57 -0.62 4.44
CA THR A 486 2.68 0.34 5.56
C THR A 486 3.55 -0.18 6.69
N ARG A 487 3.66 -1.51 6.83
CA ARG A 487 4.69 -2.14 7.66
C ARG A 487 6.11 -1.95 7.11
N PHE A 488 6.26 -1.47 5.87
CA PHE A 488 7.54 -1.36 5.17
C PHE A 488 7.77 0.01 4.51
N ALA A 489 6.91 0.99 4.77
CA ALA A 489 7.36 2.37 4.83
C ALA A 489 8.52 2.40 5.86
N PRO A 490 9.59 3.17 5.62
CA PRO A 490 10.74 3.19 6.51
C PRO A 490 10.29 3.30 7.97
N THR A 491 10.83 2.48 8.87
CA THR A 491 10.73 2.76 10.31
C THR A 491 11.38 4.11 10.65
N THR A 492 12.16 4.70 9.73
CA THR A 492 12.56 6.11 9.83
C THR A 492 11.44 7.10 9.57
N THR A 493 10.22 6.71 9.15
CA THR A 493 9.06 7.61 9.13
C THR A 493 8.10 7.31 10.27
N ALA A 494 7.93 6.08 10.74
CA ALA A 494 7.10 5.80 11.92
C ALA A 494 7.83 6.10 13.26
N ALA A 495 9.11 5.78 13.38
CA ALA A 495 9.93 6.18 14.53
C ALA A 495 10.40 7.64 14.41
N ALA A 496 10.43 8.25 13.21
CA ALA A 496 10.49 9.71 13.11
C ALA A 496 9.15 10.35 13.45
N ALA A 497 8.00 9.80 13.04
CA ALA A 497 6.68 10.32 13.40
C ALA A 497 6.40 10.20 14.91
N GLN A 498 6.90 9.15 15.57
CA GLN A 498 6.85 9.04 17.05
C GLN A 498 7.99 9.77 17.77
N ALA A 499 9.10 10.09 17.11
CA ALA A 499 10.10 11.04 17.64
C ALA A 499 9.72 12.51 17.39
N GLN A 500 8.83 12.78 16.43
CA GLN A 500 8.27 14.08 16.09
C GLN A 500 6.97 14.32 16.87
N GLY A 501 7.07 14.37 18.19
CA GLY A 501 5.99 14.95 19.01
C GLY A 501 5.78 16.45 18.78
N ASN A 502 6.22 17.03 17.64
CA ASN A 502 6.24 18.48 17.39
C ASN A 502 6.45 18.95 15.93
N SER A 503 6.67 18.06 14.93
CA SER A 503 7.02 18.51 13.57
C SER A 503 5.84 18.42 12.60
N LEU A 504 5.60 19.50 11.85
CA LEU A 504 4.56 19.58 10.82
C LEU A 504 4.91 18.69 9.62
N TYR A 505 4.04 17.73 9.28
CA TYR A 505 4.07 17.09 7.97
C TYR A 505 3.45 18.04 6.94
N VAL A 506 4.14 18.32 5.84
CA VAL A 506 3.63 19.21 4.78
C VAL A 506 3.09 18.35 3.62
N PRO A 507 1.76 18.27 3.41
CA PRO A 507 1.21 17.61 2.24
C PRO A 507 1.55 18.41 0.97
N TYR A 508 1.66 17.70 -0.16
CA TYR A 508 1.90 18.33 -1.45
C TYR A 508 1.16 17.59 -2.57
N TYR A 509 0.76 18.33 -3.60
CA TYR A 509 0.13 17.76 -4.78
C TYR A 509 1.16 17.36 -5.84
N GLY A 510 0.86 16.30 -6.58
CA GLY A 510 1.60 15.86 -7.77
C GLY A 510 0.86 16.14 -9.08
N THR A 511 1.36 15.50 -10.14
CA THR A 511 0.70 15.42 -11.44
C THR A 511 -0.45 14.42 -11.38
N SER A 512 -1.62 14.76 -11.90
CA SER A 512 -2.77 13.87 -11.90
C SER A 512 -2.75 12.82 -13.01
N ALA A 513 -3.74 11.91 -13.02
CA ALA A 513 -3.81 10.76 -13.92
C ALA A 513 -3.72 11.14 -15.40
N ASN A 514 -4.34 12.26 -15.81
CA ASN A 514 -4.29 12.72 -17.20
C ASN A 514 -3.25 13.82 -17.45
N GLY A 515 -2.29 14.01 -16.53
CA GLY A 515 -1.12 14.86 -16.76
C GLY A 515 -1.20 16.29 -16.24
N PHE A 516 -2.23 16.66 -15.47
CA PHE A 516 -2.40 18.03 -14.98
C PHE A 516 -1.67 18.28 -13.65
N THR A 517 -1.03 19.44 -13.54
CA THR A 517 -0.28 19.84 -12.33
C THR A 517 -0.98 20.93 -11.51
N ALA A 518 -2.13 21.42 -11.96
CA ALA A 518 -2.90 22.46 -11.31
C ALA A 518 -4.41 22.20 -11.47
N PRO A 519 -5.24 22.60 -10.49
CA PRO A 519 -6.70 22.58 -10.63
C PRO A 519 -7.15 23.58 -11.71
N PRO A 520 -8.31 23.35 -12.35
CA PRO A 520 -8.87 24.28 -13.32
C PRO A 520 -9.39 25.54 -12.61
N ARG A 521 -9.40 26.65 -13.35
CA ARG A 521 -10.06 27.90 -12.93
C ARG A 521 -10.96 28.37 -14.06
N GLY A 522 -12.17 28.80 -13.74
CA GLY A 522 -13.12 29.18 -14.77
C GLY A 522 -14.54 29.30 -14.27
N TRP A 523 -15.49 28.92 -15.12
CA TRP A 523 -16.93 29.05 -14.86
C TRP A 523 -17.70 27.80 -15.28
N ASN A 524 -18.79 27.53 -14.59
CA ASN A 524 -19.71 26.44 -14.90
C ASN A 524 -21.17 26.92 -14.86
N SER A 525 -21.95 26.51 -15.87
CA SER A 525 -23.31 27.01 -16.08
C SER A 525 -24.34 26.55 -15.05
N PHE A 526 -24.10 25.47 -14.32
CA PHE A 526 -25.09 24.86 -13.42
C PHE A 526 -25.56 25.82 -12.32
N GLY A 527 -24.67 26.69 -11.85
CA GLY A 527 -25.01 27.70 -10.85
C GLY A 527 -26.23 28.54 -11.22
N LEU A 528 -26.27 29.04 -12.45
CA LEU A 528 -27.42 29.82 -12.94
C LEU A 528 -28.61 28.93 -13.32
N GLN A 529 -28.35 27.70 -13.75
CA GLN A 529 -29.42 26.74 -14.09
C GLN A 529 -30.21 26.32 -12.85
N ALA A 530 -29.56 26.26 -11.69
CA ALA A 530 -30.16 25.86 -10.43
C ALA A 530 -31.07 26.95 -9.80
N LEU A 531 -31.03 28.19 -10.26
CA LEU A 531 -31.85 29.28 -9.70
C LEU A 531 -33.34 29.16 -10.07
N GLU A 532 -34.21 29.70 -9.21
CA GLU A 532 -35.63 29.93 -9.53
C GLU A 532 -35.75 30.82 -10.78
N GLY A 533 -36.49 30.35 -11.79
CA GLY A 533 -36.61 31.02 -13.09
C GLY A 533 -35.62 30.53 -14.15
N GLY A 534 -34.55 29.84 -13.75
CA GLY A 534 -33.64 29.04 -14.60
C GLY A 534 -32.83 29.81 -15.66
N PHE A 535 -31.55 29.46 -15.80
CA PHE A 535 -30.75 29.79 -16.98
C PHE A 535 -30.91 28.71 -18.04
N THR A 536 -31.21 29.10 -19.29
CA THR A 536 -31.20 28.16 -20.41
C THR A 536 -29.84 28.23 -21.13
N PRO A 537 -29.06 27.14 -21.13
CA PRO A 537 -27.79 27.10 -21.82
C PRO A 537 -28.03 27.00 -23.33
N THR A 538 -27.58 28.01 -24.06
CA THR A 538 -27.49 28.05 -25.52
C THR A 538 -26.11 28.54 -25.88
N GLN A 539 -25.70 28.35 -27.13
CA GLN A 539 -24.41 28.84 -27.61
C GLN A 539 -24.19 30.34 -27.29
N ASP A 540 -25.20 31.17 -27.53
CA ASP A 540 -25.14 32.61 -27.26
C ASP A 540 -25.12 32.93 -25.76
N SER A 541 -25.90 32.22 -24.94
CA SER A 541 -25.96 32.49 -23.49
C SER A 541 -24.68 32.04 -22.79
N ILE A 542 -24.08 30.93 -23.22
CA ILE A 542 -22.77 30.46 -22.74
C ILE A 542 -21.68 31.46 -23.13
N TRP A 543 -21.62 31.89 -24.40
CA TRP A 543 -20.66 32.91 -24.82
C TRP A 543 -20.83 34.21 -24.04
N THR A 544 -22.08 34.65 -23.83
CA THR A 544 -22.40 35.87 -23.07
C THR A 544 -21.80 35.86 -21.67
N GLN A 545 -21.76 34.69 -21.01
CA GLN A 545 -21.11 34.52 -19.71
C GLN A 545 -19.60 34.44 -19.88
N CYS A 546 -19.09 33.48 -20.66
CA CYS A 546 -17.68 33.16 -20.73
C CYS A 546 -16.79 34.27 -21.31
N GLN A 547 -17.31 35.15 -22.17
CA GLN A 547 -16.55 36.32 -22.65
C GLN A 547 -16.15 37.30 -21.53
N ASN A 548 -16.76 37.20 -20.34
CA ASN A 548 -16.42 38.01 -19.16
C ASN A 548 -15.37 37.34 -18.26
N LEU A 549 -14.87 36.15 -18.60
CA LEU A 549 -13.79 35.50 -17.87
C LEU A 549 -12.47 36.26 -17.99
N ASN A 550 -11.70 36.31 -16.91
CA ASN A 550 -10.39 36.93 -16.91
C ASN A 550 -9.28 35.88 -17.13
N VAL A 551 -8.96 35.63 -18.40
CA VAL A 551 -7.91 34.69 -18.82
C VAL A 551 -6.53 35.07 -18.25
N SER A 552 -6.26 36.37 -18.05
CA SER A 552 -4.98 36.83 -17.48
C SER A 552 -4.79 36.45 -16.01
N ALA A 553 -5.89 36.25 -15.28
CA ALA A 553 -5.89 35.71 -13.91
C ALA A 553 -5.87 34.16 -13.90
N GLY A 554 -5.83 33.52 -15.08
CA GLY A 554 -5.86 32.07 -15.25
C GLY A 554 -7.27 31.46 -15.27
N TYR A 555 -8.33 32.28 -15.20
CA TYR A 555 -9.71 31.83 -15.34
C TYR A 555 -10.05 31.66 -16.82
N ASN A 556 -9.89 30.44 -17.30
CA ASN A 556 -9.97 30.12 -18.72
C ASN A 556 -10.89 28.94 -19.06
N LEU A 557 -11.39 28.19 -18.07
CA LEU A 557 -12.36 27.12 -18.33
C LEU A 557 -13.78 27.69 -18.48
N CYS A 558 -14.44 27.40 -19.60
CA CYS A 558 -15.87 27.64 -19.85
C CYS A 558 -16.59 26.28 -19.89
N SER A 559 -17.17 25.85 -18.77
CA SER A 559 -17.82 24.55 -18.65
C SER A 559 -19.34 24.65 -18.82
N ILE A 560 -19.88 23.90 -19.78
CA ILE A 560 -21.31 23.74 -19.96
C ILE A 560 -21.74 22.51 -19.16
N ASP A 561 -22.65 22.70 -18.21
CA ASP A 561 -23.15 21.62 -17.36
C ASP A 561 -24.30 20.88 -18.08
N SER A 562 -25.52 20.85 -17.57
CA SER A 562 -26.66 20.20 -18.25
C SER A 562 -27.16 20.99 -19.47
N GLY A 563 -27.78 20.32 -20.45
CA GLY A 563 -28.55 20.93 -21.54
C GLY A 563 -27.82 21.18 -22.87
N TRP A 564 -26.55 20.77 -23.00
CA TRP A 564 -25.79 20.93 -24.25
C TRP A 564 -25.99 19.81 -25.27
N SER A 565 -26.29 18.59 -24.81
CA SER A 565 -26.46 17.41 -25.67
C SER A 565 -27.94 17.10 -25.91
N GLY A 566 -28.24 16.47 -27.05
CA GLY A 566 -29.58 15.91 -27.30
C GLY A 566 -29.91 14.70 -26.42
N ASN A 567 -31.13 14.18 -26.54
CA ASN A 567 -31.60 12.95 -25.84
C ASN A 567 -31.28 11.65 -26.58
N GLY A 568 -30.31 11.69 -27.51
CA GLY A 568 -29.85 10.58 -28.33
C GLY A 568 -28.52 10.93 -28.99
N GLY A 569 -27.78 9.91 -29.39
CA GLY A 569 -26.47 10.03 -30.03
C GLY A 569 -26.51 10.10 -31.55
N ASP A 570 -25.33 10.11 -32.16
CA ASP A 570 -25.17 9.96 -33.61
C ASP A 570 -25.38 8.52 -34.09
N SER A 571 -25.04 8.22 -35.35
CA SER A 571 -25.14 6.87 -35.93
C SER A 571 -24.30 5.81 -35.21
N TYR A 572 -23.37 6.23 -34.35
CA TYR A 572 -22.51 5.36 -33.54
C TYR A 572 -22.90 5.38 -32.04
N GLY A 573 -23.98 6.08 -31.69
CA GLY A 573 -24.44 6.25 -30.31
C GLY A 573 -23.50 7.09 -29.46
N ARG A 574 -22.71 7.98 -30.07
CA ARG A 574 -21.83 8.94 -29.38
C ARG A 574 -22.62 10.19 -29.03
N LEU A 575 -22.30 10.84 -27.92
CA LEU A 575 -22.96 12.07 -27.50
C LEU A 575 -22.72 13.19 -28.52
N VAL A 576 -23.81 13.87 -28.93
CA VAL A 576 -23.78 15.01 -29.85
C VAL A 576 -24.51 16.22 -29.28
N PRO A 577 -24.13 17.44 -29.67
CA PRO A 577 -24.82 18.66 -29.24
C PRO A 577 -26.28 18.69 -29.69
N ASP A 578 -27.16 19.26 -28.86
CA ASP A 578 -28.49 19.64 -29.31
C ASP A 578 -28.38 20.84 -30.25
N THR A 579 -28.51 20.59 -31.55
CA THR A 579 -28.40 21.63 -32.60
C THR A 579 -29.41 22.77 -32.48
N SER A 580 -30.49 22.62 -31.69
CA SER A 580 -31.43 23.71 -31.42
C SER A 580 -30.90 24.74 -30.42
N ALA A 581 -30.09 24.30 -29.45
CA ALA A 581 -29.46 25.14 -28.44
C ALA A 581 -28.01 25.51 -28.82
N PHE A 582 -27.30 24.57 -29.46
CA PHE A 582 -25.90 24.66 -29.87
C PHE A 582 -25.79 24.33 -31.37
N PRO A 583 -26.18 25.26 -32.26
CA PRO A 583 -26.19 25.01 -33.71
C PRO A 583 -24.80 24.68 -34.26
N ASN A 584 -23.72 25.15 -33.61
CA ASN A 584 -22.35 24.77 -33.95
C ASN A 584 -21.43 24.84 -32.72
N LEU A 585 -21.42 23.79 -31.90
CA LEU A 585 -20.58 23.71 -30.70
C LEU A 585 -19.07 23.81 -31.03
N THR A 586 -18.63 23.25 -32.16
CA THR A 586 -17.22 23.35 -32.60
C THR A 586 -16.82 24.81 -32.86
N ALA A 587 -17.69 25.62 -33.48
CA ALA A 587 -17.41 27.04 -33.66
C ALA A 587 -17.34 27.80 -32.32
N LEU A 588 -18.12 27.39 -31.31
CA LEU A 588 -17.99 27.94 -29.96
C LEU A 588 -16.64 27.54 -29.34
N ALA A 589 -16.22 26.28 -29.48
CA ALA A 589 -14.92 25.81 -29.01
C ALA A 589 -13.77 26.59 -29.67
N ASP A 590 -13.80 26.73 -31.00
CA ASP A 590 -12.82 27.49 -31.77
C ASP A 590 -12.75 28.96 -31.31
N GLU A 591 -13.90 29.60 -31.08
CA GLU A 591 -13.96 30.97 -30.57
C GLU A 591 -13.36 31.07 -29.16
N LEU A 592 -13.71 30.15 -28.25
CA LEU A 592 -13.13 30.09 -26.90
C LEU A 592 -11.61 29.89 -26.95
N HIS A 593 -11.12 28.94 -27.73
CA HIS A 593 -9.70 28.65 -27.90
C HIS A 593 -8.95 29.86 -28.49
N SER A 594 -9.54 30.57 -29.45
CA SER A 594 -8.94 31.79 -30.03
C SER A 594 -8.77 32.93 -29.01
N ASN A 595 -9.58 32.91 -27.93
CA ASN A 595 -9.49 33.83 -26.81
C ASN A 595 -8.71 33.26 -25.61
N GLY A 596 -8.01 32.12 -25.78
CA GLY A 596 -7.21 31.49 -24.73
C GLY A 596 -8.00 30.76 -23.65
N MET A 597 -9.28 30.47 -23.92
CA MET A 597 -10.17 29.71 -23.05
C MET A 597 -10.22 28.22 -23.44
N GLN A 598 -10.85 27.41 -22.61
CA GLN A 598 -11.06 25.98 -22.76
C GLN A 598 -12.56 25.67 -22.71
N LEU A 599 -13.03 24.68 -23.47
CA LEU A 599 -14.41 24.22 -23.44
C LEU A 599 -14.54 22.98 -22.55
N GLY A 600 -15.44 23.04 -21.58
CA GLY A 600 -15.80 21.90 -20.73
C GLY A 600 -17.23 21.43 -20.94
N VAL A 601 -17.46 20.14 -20.76
CA VAL A 601 -18.81 19.56 -20.79
C VAL A 601 -19.06 18.64 -19.60
N TYR A 602 -20.30 18.64 -19.15
CA TYR A 602 -20.84 17.65 -18.22
C TYR A 602 -21.42 16.46 -18.97
N ILE A 603 -21.18 15.26 -18.46
CA ILE A 603 -21.74 14.03 -19.01
C ILE A 603 -22.15 13.06 -17.90
N LEU A 604 -23.08 12.17 -18.27
CA LEU A 604 -23.49 11.04 -17.44
C LEU A 604 -22.84 9.74 -17.95
N PRO A 605 -22.52 8.79 -17.05
CA PRO A 605 -22.08 7.46 -17.44
C PRO A 605 -23.14 6.74 -18.27
N GLY A 606 -22.66 5.95 -19.24
CA GLY A 606 -23.52 5.13 -20.09
C GLY A 606 -23.93 5.77 -21.42
N ALA A 607 -24.43 4.94 -22.31
CA ALA A 607 -25.02 5.36 -23.59
C ALA A 607 -26.53 5.57 -23.45
N PHE A 608 -27.15 6.27 -24.41
CA PHE A 608 -28.60 6.43 -24.41
C PHE A 608 -29.29 5.10 -24.71
N ALA A 609 -30.38 4.80 -24.00
CA ALA A 609 -31.18 3.59 -24.22
C ALA A 609 -31.74 3.51 -25.64
N SER A 610 -32.08 4.66 -26.26
CA SER A 610 -32.60 4.75 -27.62
C SER A 610 -31.61 4.31 -28.69
N ASP A 611 -30.31 4.34 -28.37
CA ASP A 611 -29.24 4.14 -29.36
C ASP A 611 -28.79 2.68 -29.43
N GLY A 612 -29.55 1.75 -28.84
CA GLY A 612 -29.17 0.33 -28.82
C GLY A 612 -28.95 -0.30 -30.20
N ASN A 613 -29.58 0.24 -31.25
CA ASN A 613 -29.40 -0.22 -32.64
C ASN A 613 -28.21 0.45 -33.35
N ALA A 614 -27.56 1.45 -32.74
CA ALA A 614 -26.35 2.05 -33.29
C ALA A 614 -25.21 1.03 -33.29
N THR A 615 -24.29 1.18 -34.24
CA THR A 615 -23.09 0.34 -34.32
C THR A 615 -21.92 1.11 -33.72
N VAL A 616 -21.14 0.51 -32.82
CA VAL A 616 -19.97 1.18 -32.24
C VAL A 616 -18.96 1.48 -33.36
N GLU A 617 -18.47 2.72 -33.41
CA GLU A 617 -17.59 3.20 -34.49
C GLU A 617 -16.36 2.30 -34.67
N GLY A 618 -16.09 1.91 -35.93
CA GLY A 618 -14.96 1.06 -36.27
C GLY A 618 -15.15 -0.43 -35.93
N THR A 619 -16.37 -0.85 -35.60
CA THR A 619 -16.70 -2.24 -35.24
C THR A 619 -17.99 -2.70 -35.94
N ASP A 620 -18.31 -4.00 -35.80
CA ASP A 620 -19.62 -4.57 -36.17
C ASP A 620 -20.53 -4.80 -34.92
N ILE A 621 -20.18 -4.20 -33.79
CA ILE A 621 -20.86 -4.42 -32.51
C ILE A 621 -22.04 -3.46 -32.38
N GLN A 622 -23.25 -4.00 -32.15
CA GLN A 622 -24.41 -3.18 -31.80
C GLN A 622 -24.31 -2.67 -30.36
N LEU A 623 -24.51 -1.38 -30.15
CA LEU A 623 -24.35 -0.72 -28.86
C LEU A 623 -25.24 -1.34 -27.77
N GLY A 624 -26.48 -1.71 -28.12
CA GLY A 624 -27.42 -2.35 -27.20
C GLY A 624 -26.95 -3.71 -26.68
N SER A 625 -26.07 -4.40 -27.41
CA SER A 625 -25.45 -5.64 -26.95
C SER A 625 -24.45 -5.42 -25.81
N LEU A 626 -23.99 -4.18 -25.60
CA LEU A 626 -23.04 -3.80 -24.55
C LEU A 626 -23.70 -3.42 -23.23
N PHE A 627 -25.02 -3.24 -23.20
CA PHE A 627 -25.74 -2.85 -22.00
C PHE A 627 -25.79 -3.99 -20.97
N ASP A 628 -25.74 -3.63 -19.70
CA ASP A 628 -25.99 -4.52 -18.56
C ASP A 628 -27.45 -4.36 -18.10
N SER A 629 -28.32 -5.25 -18.58
CA SER A 629 -29.74 -5.25 -18.21
C SER A 629 -30.00 -5.63 -16.75
N SER A 630 -28.97 -6.05 -16.00
CA SER A 630 -29.10 -6.35 -14.56
C SER A 630 -28.91 -5.12 -13.67
N GLN A 631 -28.39 -4.02 -14.23
CA GLN A 631 -28.20 -2.75 -13.55
C GLN A 631 -29.33 -1.77 -13.89
N PRO A 632 -29.61 -0.79 -13.02
CA PRO A 632 -30.64 0.19 -13.31
C PRO A 632 -30.21 1.14 -14.44
N SER A 633 -31.22 1.65 -15.16
CA SER A 633 -31.08 2.76 -16.09
C SER A 633 -31.52 4.04 -15.40
N TYR A 634 -30.81 5.14 -15.63
CA TYR A 634 -31.11 6.44 -15.02
C TYR A 634 -30.90 7.56 -16.02
N ASN A 635 -31.68 8.63 -15.97
CA ASN A 635 -31.55 9.78 -16.88
C ASN A 635 -31.36 9.43 -18.37
N LEU A 636 -32.17 8.49 -18.90
CA LEU A 636 -32.10 7.95 -20.28
C LEU A 636 -30.84 7.10 -20.59
N ARG A 637 -29.94 6.91 -19.63
CA ARG A 637 -28.69 6.16 -19.77
C ARG A 637 -28.87 4.68 -19.44
N GLN A 638 -28.18 3.84 -20.21
CA GLN A 638 -28.00 2.42 -19.92
C GLN A 638 -26.58 2.17 -19.40
N THR A 639 -26.51 1.41 -18.31
CA THR A 639 -25.24 0.98 -17.73
C THR A 639 -24.57 -0.04 -18.65
N PHE A 640 -23.24 0.02 -18.78
CA PHE A 640 -22.48 -0.93 -19.57
C PHE A 640 -22.10 -2.18 -18.79
N ASP A 641 -22.05 -3.31 -19.49
CA ASP A 641 -21.40 -4.52 -19.02
C ASP A 641 -19.92 -4.46 -19.40
N PHE A 642 -19.09 -4.02 -18.45
CA PHE A 642 -17.65 -3.83 -18.63
C PHE A 642 -16.86 -5.13 -18.89
N SER A 643 -17.50 -6.30 -18.86
CA SER A 643 -16.88 -7.55 -19.35
C SER A 643 -16.80 -7.65 -20.87
N LYS A 644 -17.48 -6.75 -21.60
CA LYS A 644 -17.56 -6.77 -23.07
C LYS A 644 -16.54 -5.80 -23.67
N ASP A 645 -15.64 -6.32 -24.50
CA ASP A 645 -14.56 -5.55 -25.15
C ASP A 645 -15.06 -4.32 -25.94
N GLY A 646 -16.28 -4.36 -26.48
CA GLY A 646 -16.87 -3.24 -27.21
C GLY A 646 -17.15 -2.00 -26.36
N VAL A 647 -17.20 -2.12 -25.03
CA VAL A 647 -17.43 -0.99 -24.12
C VAL A 647 -16.27 0.00 -24.19
N GLN A 648 -15.02 -0.47 -24.15
CA GLN A 648 -13.86 0.43 -24.26
C GLN A 648 -13.81 1.07 -25.65
N GLN A 649 -14.14 0.33 -26.71
CA GLN A 649 -14.16 0.87 -28.08
C GLN A 649 -15.20 1.99 -28.24
N TRP A 650 -16.35 1.88 -27.58
CA TRP A 650 -17.33 2.96 -27.56
C TRP A 650 -16.80 4.19 -26.83
N HIS A 651 -16.18 4.04 -25.65
CA HIS A 651 -15.58 5.17 -24.92
C HIS A 651 -14.46 5.84 -25.72
N ASP A 652 -13.60 5.06 -26.39
CA ASP A 652 -12.57 5.57 -27.31
C ASP A 652 -13.20 6.44 -28.41
N SER A 653 -14.32 5.97 -29.00
CA SER A 653 -15.04 6.71 -30.04
C SER A 653 -15.65 8.01 -29.52
N VAL A 654 -16.19 8.01 -28.29
CA VAL A 654 -16.78 9.19 -27.64
C VAL A 654 -15.72 10.24 -27.35
N VAL A 655 -14.58 9.85 -26.77
CA VAL A 655 -13.49 10.78 -26.47
C VAL A 655 -12.84 11.33 -27.73
N ASN A 656 -12.67 10.51 -28.78
CA ASN A 656 -12.21 11.01 -30.08
C ASN A 656 -13.19 12.03 -30.68
N ASN A 657 -14.50 11.80 -30.54
CA ASN A 657 -15.52 12.75 -30.97
C ASN A 657 -15.45 14.06 -30.16
N PHE A 658 -15.23 13.97 -28.84
CA PHE A 658 -15.05 15.14 -27.98
C PHE A 658 -13.80 15.94 -28.34
N ALA A 659 -12.67 15.27 -28.57
CA ALA A 659 -11.44 15.90 -29.03
C ALA A 659 -11.65 16.59 -30.38
N ALA A 660 -12.38 15.97 -31.32
CA ALA A 660 -12.71 16.56 -32.61
C ALA A 660 -13.64 17.79 -32.49
N MET A 661 -14.45 17.88 -31.44
CA MET A 661 -15.28 19.04 -31.14
C MET A 661 -14.55 20.17 -30.38
N GLY A 662 -13.30 19.95 -29.96
CA GLY A 662 -12.52 20.94 -29.20
C GLY A 662 -12.83 20.96 -27.70
N ILE A 663 -13.32 19.85 -27.13
CA ILE A 663 -13.57 19.72 -25.68
C ILE A 663 -12.26 19.43 -24.95
N ASP A 664 -11.97 20.21 -23.91
CA ASP A 664 -10.76 20.13 -23.08
C ASP A 664 -11.02 19.58 -21.67
N TYR A 665 -12.28 19.55 -21.23
CA TYR A 665 -12.67 19.20 -19.87
C TYR A 665 -13.95 18.39 -19.85
N ILE A 666 -13.94 17.28 -19.10
CA ILE A 666 -15.07 16.40 -18.87
C ILE A 666 -15.35 16.38 -17.38
N LYS A 667 -16.58 16.78 -17.00
CA LYS A 667 -17.14 16.49 -15.68
C LYS A 667 -18.06 15.29 -15.80
N LEU A 668 -17.63 14.16 -15.26
CA LEU A 668 -18.38 12.91 -15.26
C LEU A 668 -19.13 12.78 -13.94
N ASP A 669 -20.45 12.91 -14.00
CA ASP A 669 -21.30 12.99 -12.81
C ASP A 669 -22.05 11.69 -12.52
N TYR A 670 -22.75 11.62 -11.38
CA TYR A 670 -23.47 10.41 -10.95
C TYR A 670 -22.55 9.18 -10.80
N MET A 671 -21.28 9.40 -10.47
CA MET A 671 -20.31 8.33 -10.20
C MET A 671 -20.59 7.64 -8.85
N THR A 672 -20.56 6.32 -8.85
CA THR A 672 -20.79 5.46 -7.68
C THR A 672 -19.60 4.52 -7.47
N PRO A 673 -19.34 4.08 -6.23
CA PRO A 673 -20.13 4.30 -5.01
C PRO A 673 -19.91 5.69 -4.38
N GLY A 674 -20.90 6.12 -3.59
CA GLY A 674 -20.89 7.35 -2.79
C GLY A 674 -22.01 8.32 -3.14
N SER A 675 -22.24 8.57 -4.43
CA SER A 675 -23.21 9.59 -4.85
C SER A 675 -24.64 9.30 -4.36
N PRO A 676 -25.38 10.30 -3.84
CA PRO A 676 -26.66 10.09 -3.15
C PRO A 676 -27.90 9.87 -4.05
N GLY A 677 -27.72 9.51 -5.33
CA GLY A 677 -28.82 9.15 -6.24
C GLY A 677 -29.68 10.32 -6.77
N SER A 678 -29.96 11.33 -5.95
CA SER A 678 -30.87 12.46 -6.29
C SER A 678 -32.28 12.03 -6.77
N GLY A 679 -32.78 10.89 -6.30
CA GLY A 679 -34.06 10.33 -6.77
C GLY A 679 -33.94 9.46 -8.02
N GLU A 680 -32.75 9.33 -8.61
CA GLU A 680 -32.44 8.33 -9.63
C GLU A 680 -32.01 6.99 -9.01
N ASP A 681 -32.28 5.91 -9.73
CA ASP A 681 -31.82 4.55 -9.38
C ASP A 681 -30.44 4.31 -10.01
N LEU A 682 -29.38 4.63 -9.26
CA LEU A 682 -28.00 4.49 -9.75
C LEU A 682 -27.46 3.07 -9.56
N PRO A 683 -26.60 2.60 -10.48
CA PRO A 683 -25.87 1.36 -10.26
C PRO A 683 -25.04 1.48 -8.98
N ALA A 684 -24.98 0.39 -8.21
CA ALA A 684 -24.28 0.38 -6.92
C ALA A 684 -22.79 0.77 -7.05
N ASN A 685 -22.17 0.44 -8.18
CA ASN A 685 -20.80 0.81 -8.50
C ASN A 685 -20.62 0.93 -10.03
N ASN A 686 -20.28 2.12 -10.49
CA ASN A 686 -19.92 2.39 -11.89
C ASN A 686 -18.48 2.91 -12.04
N SER A 687 -17.62 2.65 -11.06
CA SER A 687 -16.23 3.15 -11.00
C SER A 687 -15.39 2.83 -12.24
N LEU A 688 -15.68 1.72 -12.93
CA LEU A 688 -14.99 1.33 -14.17
C LEU A 688 -15.20 2.33 -15.32
N VAL A 689 -16.25 3.15 -15.27
CA VAL A 689 -16.47 4.23 -16.26
C VAL A 689 -15.31 5.23 -16.20
N ALA A 690 -14.80 5.56 -15.01
CA ALA A 690 -13.68 6.48 -14.86
C ALA A 690 -12.41 5.93 -15.54
N ILE A 691 -12.15 4.62 -15.39
CA ILE A 691 -11.03 3.94 -16.06
C ILE A 691 -11.22 3.96 -17.58
N ALA A 692 -12.44 3.71 -18.07
CA ALA A 692 -12.71 3.67 -19.50
C ALA A 692 -12.50 5.05 -20.17
N TYR A 693 -12.99 6.13 -19.54
CA TYR A 693 -12.71 7.49 -20.01
C TYR A 693 -11.22 7.85 -19.90
N HIS A 694 -10.55 7.48 -18.80
CA HIS A 694 -9.10 7.68 -18.67
C HIS A 694 -8.34 7.00 -19.82
N ASN A 695 -8.57 5.72 -20.05
CA ASN A 695 -7.93 4.96 -21.13
C ASN A 695 -8.21 5.58 -22.51
N ALA A 696 -9.45 6.00 -22.75
CA ALA A 696 -9.84 6.66 -23.99
C ALA A 696 -9.14 8.01 -24.18
N ILE A 697 -8.99 8.82 -23.12
CA ILE A 697 -8.22 10.07 -23.13
C ILE A 697 -6.76 9.78 -23.46
N GLN A 698 -6.12 8.83 -22.75
CA GLN A 698 -4.73 8.46 -23.01
C GLN A 698 -4.52 7.95 -24.45
N LYS A 699 -5.46 7.15 -24.96
CA LYS A 699 -5.40 6.61 -26.33
C LYS A 699 -5.61 7.67 -27.40
N SER A 700 -6.46 8.65 -27.16
CA SER A 700 -6.72 9.75 -28.11
C SER A 700 -5.50 10.67 -28.30
N GLY A 701 -4.64 10.76 -27.29
CA GLY A 701 -3.53 11.72 -27.24
C GLY A 701 -3.97 13.17 -26.98
N ALA A 702 -5.27 13.43 -26.82
CA ALA A 702 -5.80 14.74 -26.48
C ALA A 702 -5.50 15.10 -25.02
N GLN A 703 -5.35 16.39 -24.74
CA GLN A 703 -5.16 16.92 -23.39
C GLN A 703 -6.51 17.25 -22.77
N ILE A 704 -7.25 16.21 -22.33
CA ILE A 704 -8.57 16.36 -21.73
C ILE A 704 -8.49 16.10 -20.23
N ARG A 705 -8.96 17.05 -19.44
CA ARG A 705 -9.12 16.90 -17.98
C ARG A 705 -10.38 16.11 -17.67
N LEU A 706 -10.29 15.17 -16.74
CA LEU A 706 -11.41 14.37 -16.25
C LEU A 706 -11.64 14.60 -14.76
N ASP A 707 -12.77 15.19 -14.42
CA ASP A 707 -13.20 15.40 -13.03
C ASP A 707 -14.43 14.54 -12.73
N LEU A 708 -14.45 13.89 -11.57
CA LEU A 708 -15.51 12.97 -11.15
C LEU A 708 -16.43 13.62 -10.10
N SER A 709 -17.74 13.50 -10.29
CA SER A 709 -18.79 13.92 -9.35
C SER A 709 -19.88 12.84 -9.22
N TRP A 710 -20.73 12.76 -8.19
CA TRP A 710 -21.35 13.83 -7.40
C TRP A 710 -20.94 13.86 -5.92
N GLY A 711 -20.62 12.73 -5.31
CA GLY A 711 -20.14 12.65 -3.92
C GLY A 711 -19.47 11.31 -3.69
N LEU A 712 -18.22 11.17 -4.09
CA LEU A 712 -17.60 9.85 -4.24
C LEU A 712 -17.14 9.26 -2.91
N ASP A 713 -17.20 7.93 -2.82
CA ASP A 713 -16.63 7.19 -1.70
C ASP A 713 -15.10 7.29 -1.70
N ARG A 714 -14.57 7.82 -0.59
CA ARG A 714 -13.14 8.02 -0.32
C ARG A 714 -12.60 7.06 0.75
N ASN A 715 -13.49 6.33 1.41
CA ASN A 715 -13.17 5.49 2.55
C ASN A 715 -12.79 4.07 2.13
N SER A 716 -13.35 3.57 1.02
CA SER A 716 -12.86 2.35 0.39
C SER A 716 -11.51 2.58 -0.28
N ALA A 717 -10.51 1.80 0.16
CA ALA A 717 -9.20 1.80 -0.46
C ALA A 717 -9.27 1.49 -1.97
N THR A 718 -10.10 0.52 -2.39
CA THR A 718 -10.23 0.13 -3.80
C THR A 718 -10.75 1.28 -4.65
N ASN A 719 -11.83 1.93 -4.23
CA ASN A 719 -12.43 3.04 -4.98
C ASN A 719 -11.49 4.25 -5.01
N TRP A 720 -10.86 4.58 -3.88
CA TRP A 720 -9.86 5.65 -3.80
C TRP A 720 -8.75 5.49 -4.84
N TYR A 721 -8.22 4.28 -5.02
CA TYR A 721 -7.19 4.01 -6.02
C TYR A 721 -7.67 4.15 -7.46
N ILE A 722 -8.92 3.75 -7.74
CA ILE A 722 -9.53 3.94 -9.06
C ILE A 722 -9.65 5.43 -9.35
N TRP A 723 -10.21 6.21 -8.42
CA TRP A 723 -10.39 7.64 -8.61
C TRP A 723 -9.06 8.34 -8.86
N ARG A 724 -8.09 8.20 -7.95
CA ARG A 724 -6.78 8.86 -8.08
C ARG A 724 -5.96 8.37 -9.27
N GLY A 725 -6.25 7.18 -9.77
CA GLY A 725 -5.53 6.55 -10.88
C GLY A 725 -6.14 6.89 -12.25
N SER A 726 -7.35 7.42 -12.29
CA SER A 726 -8.11 7.63 -13.53
C SER A 726 -8.51 9.09 -13.77
N ALA A 727 -8.58 9.91 -12.73
CA ALA A 727 -9.11 11.27 -12.80
C ALA A 727 -8.17 12.34 -12.23
N ASP A 728 -8.50 13.60 -12.55
CA ASP A 728 -7.74 14.79 -12.19
C ASP A 728 -8.38 15.57 -11.04
N GLY A 729 -9.71 15.54 -10.93
CA GLY A 729 -10.49 16.10 -9.83
C GLY A 729 -11.49 15.09 -9.26
N LEU A 730 -11.75 15.22 -7.96
CA LEU A 730 -12.73 14.41 -7.24
C LEU A 730 -13.63 15.30 -6.40
N ARG A 731 -14.93 15.26 -6.67
CA ARG A 731 -15.95 15.90 -5.85
C ARG A 731 -15.97 15.28 -4.45
N LEU A 732 -15.78 16.13 -3.43
CA LEU A 732 -15.69 15.69 -2.04
C LEU A 732 -17.04 15.43 -1.37
N ASP A 733 -18.08 16.08 -1.87
CA ASP A 733 -19.44 16.10 -1.32
C ASP A 733 -20.46 16.47 -2.40
N GLN A 734 -21.75 16.26 -2.14
CA GLN A 734 -22.83 16.71 -3.02
C GLN A 734 -22.86 18.24 -3.21
N ASP A 735 -23.66 18.68 -4.18
CA ASP A 735 -23.83 20.09 -4.54
C ASP A 735 -24.10 21.01 -3.34
N ILE A 736 -23.50 22.20 -3.41
CA ILE A 736 -23.68 23.23 -2.38
C ILE A 736 -24.73 24.27 -2.75
N ASN A 737 -25.13 24.34 -4.02
CA ASN A 737 -26.08 25.34 -4.50
C ASN A 737 -27.48 25.21 -3.87
N ASN A 738 -28.19 26.33 -3.81
CA ASN A 738 -29.58 26.39 -3.33
C ASN A 738 -30.55 26.14 -4.50
N SER A 739 -30.55 24.91 -5.03
CA SER A 739 -31.41 24.56 -6.17
C SER A 739 -32.90 24.92 -5.94
N GLY A 740 -33.49 25.58 -6.93
CA GLY A 740 -34.86 26.07 -6.93
C GLY A 740 -35.10 27.33 -6.09
N GLN A 741 -34.06 28.00 -5.60
CA GLN A 741 -34.17 29.25 -4.83
C GLN A 741 -33.70 30.46 -5.64
N SER A 742 -34.00 31.67 -5.16
CA SER A 742 -33.55 32.94 -5.77
C SER A 742 -32.08 33.28 -5.53
N THR A 743 -31.40 32.55 -4.63
CA THR A 743 -29.98 32.74 -4.29
C THR A 743 -29.16 31.54 -4.71
N LEU A 744 -27.87 31.75 -4.99
CA LEU A 744 -26.99 30.71 -5.51
C LEU A 744 -26.57 29.67 -4.47
N VAL A 745 -26.25 30.08 -3.25
CA VAL A 745 -25.72 29.20 -2.19
C VAL A 745 -26.13 29.69 -0.81
N SER A 746 -26.04 28.83 0.21
CA SER A 746 -26.20 29.20 1.61
C SER A 746 -24.93 28.89 2.40
N PHE A 747 -24.67 29.64 3.47
CA PHE A 747 -23.46 29.43 4.25
C PHE A 747 -23.43 28.06 4.96
N GLY A 748 -24.59 27.48 5.30
CA GLY A 748 -24.65 26.13 5.85
C GLY A 748 -24.10 25.05 4.90
N THR A 749 -24.38 25.12 3.59
CA THR A 749 -23.80 24.17 2.63
C THR A 749 -22.30 24.44 2.39
N VAL A 750 -21.87 25.69 2.50
CA VAL A 750 -20.43 26.06 2.50
C VAL A 750 -19.70 25.44 3.70
N GLN A 751 -20.25 25.53 4.92
CA GLN A 751 -19.68 24.90 6.12
C GLN A 751 -19.48 23.39 5.89
N ARG A 752 -20.45 22.73 5.22
CA ARG A 752 -20.36 21.31 4.84
C ARG A 752 -19.20 21.00 3.89
N ALA A 753 -19.00 21.84 2.87
CA ALA A 753 -17.92 21.65 1.90
C ALA A 753 -16.54 21.84 2.54
N ILE A 754 -16.38 22.86 3.39
CA ILE A 754 -15.15 23.09 4.17
C ILE A 754 -14.85 21.88 5.07
N GLU A 755 -15.86 21.35 5.75
CA GLU A 755 -15.71 20.17 6.59
C GLU A 755 -15.32 18.92 5.77
N ASN A 756 -15.91 18.72 4.59
CA ASN A 756 -15.54 17.62 3.72
C ASN A 756 -14.11 17.72 3.17
N TYR A 757 -13.62 18.95 2.93
CA TYR A 757 -12.21 19.20 2.66
C TYR A 757 -11.33 18.89 3.86
N ARG A 758 -11.72 19.30 5.09
CA ARG A 758 -11.01 18.94 6.32
C ARG A 758 -10.83 17.42 6.42
N VAL A 759 -11.91 16.67 6.23
CA VAL A 759 -11.89 15.20 6.22
C VAL A 759 -10.97 14.67 5.11
N TYR A 760 -11.06 15.23 3.90
CA TYR A 760 -10.19 14.85 2.78
C TYR A 760 -8.71 15.01 3.12
N ILE A 761 -8.29 16.19 3.59
CA ILE A 761 -6.89 16.48 3.82
C ILE A 761 -6.36 15.76 5.06
N ASN A 762 -7.18 15.61 6.10
CA ASN A 762 -6.86 14.77 7.26
C ASN A 762 -6.56 13.33 6.85
N GLN A 763 -7.35 12.75 5.93
CA GLN A 763 -7.05 11.44 5.38
C GLN A 763 -5.71 11.38 4.64
N GLN A 764 -5.17 12.50 4.14
CA GLN A 764 -3.83 12.54 3.51
C GLN A 764 -2.70 12.79 4.52
N VAL A 765 -2.96 13.51 5.63
CA VAL A 765 -1.92 13.90 6.60
C VAL A 765 -1.87 13.02 7.84
N GLU A 766 -2.99 12.48 8.32
CA GLU A 766 -3.06 11.61 9.51
C GLU A 766 -2.82 10.14 9.15
N ASP A 767 -3.15 9.76 7.91
CA ASP A 767 -2.85 8.44 7.38
C ASP A 767 -1.36 8.33 7.06
N SER A 768 -0.59 7.78 8.01
CA SER A 768 0.86 7.54 7.87
C SER A 768 1.27 6.81 6.58
N THR A 769 0.32 6.14 5.93
CA THR A 769 0.51 5.39 4.68
C THR A 769 0.52 6.28 3.45
N ARG A 770 0.00 7.51 3.57
CA ARG A 770 -0.08 8.53 2.52
C ARG A 770 0.94 9.64 2.73
N GLN A 771 1.57 9.71 3.90
CA GLN A 771 2.62 10.69 4.18
C GLN A 771 3.84 10.49 3.26
N GLY A 772 4.36 11.60 2.73
CA GLY A 772 5.51 11.64 1.82
C GLY A 772 5.17 11.30 0.37
N ILE A 773 3.93 10.90 0.08
CA ILE A 773 3.45 10.58 -1.27
C ILE A 773 2.69 11.80 -1.81
N PRO A 774 2.92 12.22 -3.07
CA PRO A 774 2.13 13.29 -3.66
C PRO A 774 0.65 12.93 -3.73
N ILE A 775 -0.20 13.91 -3.44
CA ILE A 775 -1.64 13.80 -3.66
C ILE A 775 -1.89 13.96 -5.17
N MET A 776 -2.38 12.90 -5.82
CA MET A 776 -2.48 12.83 -7.28
C MET A 776 -3.86 13.24 -7.84
N ILE A 777 -4.85 13.48 -6.99
CA ILE A 777 -6.20 13.87 -7.41
C ILE A 777 -6.64 15.10 -6.63
N ARG A 778 -7.11 16.14 -7.33
CA ARG A 778 -7.43 17.42 -6.71
C ARG A 778 -8.80 17.38 -6.05
N PRO A 779 -9.00 18.09 -4.92
CA PRO A 779 -10.31 18.21 -4.33
C PRO A 779 -11.18 19.14 -5.20
N ASP A 780 -12.38 18.69 -5.53
CA ASP A 780 -13.45 19.53 -6.04
C ASP A 780 -14.45 19.77 -4.90
N MET A 781 -14.56 21.03 -4.48
CA MET A 781 -15.45 21.49 -3.41
C MET A 781 -16.78 22.03 -3.95
N ASP A 782 -17.07 21.78 -5.23
CA ASP A 782 -18.14 22.40 -6.02
C ASP A 782 -17.86 23.87 -6.37
N ASN A 783 -18.77 24.45 -7.17
CA ASN A 783 -18.67 25.81 -7.70
C ASN A 783 -18.51 26.88 -6.60
N MET A 784 -17.67 27.87 -6.89
CA MET A 784 -17.44 29.03 -6.04
C MET A 784 -18.43 30.16 -6.38
N TYR A 785 -19.34 30.47 -5.46
CA TYR A 785 -20.42 31.46 -5.65
C TYR A 785 -20.11 32.85 -5.06
N THR A 786 -18.86 33.30 -5.21
CA THR A 786 -18.36 34.51 -4.54
C THR A 786 -18.36 35.75 -5.43
N GLY A 787 -18.74 35.63 -6.70
CA GLY A 787 -18.69 36.72 -7.67
C GLY A 787 -19.83 37.75 -7.56
N ASN A 788 -20.98 37.37 -7.02
CA ASN A 788 -22.16 38.24 -6.93
C ASN A 788 -22.46 38.64 -5.48
N GLY A 789 -23.06 39.82 -5.30
CA GLY A 789 -23.51 40.32 -4.00
C GLY A 789 -24.63 39.49 -3.37
N GLN A 790 -24.88 39.72 -2.08
CA GLN A 790 -25.73 38.87 -1.22
C GLN A 790 -27.13 38.56 -1.80
N ASP A 791 -27.77 39.51 -2.49
CA ASP A 791 -29.12 39.32 -3.04
C ASP A 791 -29.20 38.18 -4.07
N LEU A 792 -28.12 37.95 -4.84
CA LEU A 792 -28.03 36.86 -5.82
C LEU A 792 -27.14 35.73 -5.31
N GLY A 793 -26.01 36.05 -4.69
CA GLY A 793 -25.05 35.08 -4.18
C GLY A 793 -25.57 34.27 -2.99
N GLY A 794 -26.40 34.88 -2.13
CA GLY A 794 -26.89 34.28 -0.89
C GLY A 794 -25.90 34.33 0.28
N LEU A 795 -24.71 34.92 0.07
CA LEU A 795 -23.65 35.05 1.08
C LEU A 795 -23.42 36.51 1.43
N ALA A 796 -23.21 36.79 2.72
CA ALA A 796 -22.67 38.07 3.16
C ALA A 796 -21.22 38.23 2.66
N ASP A 797 -20.73 39.47 2.54
CA ASP A 797 -19.36 39.73 2.06
C ASP A 797 -18.29 38.98 2.86
N VAL A 798 -18.44 38.92 4.19
CA VAL A 798 -17.55 38.17 5.09
C VAL A 798 -17.53 36.67 4.80
N GLU A 799 -18.67 36.09 4.39
CA GLU A 799 -18.78 34.68 4.02
C GLU A 799 -18.18 34.43 2.63
N ARG A 800 -18.31 35.39 1.71
CA ARG A 800 -17.67 35.35 0.37
C ARG A 800 -16.14 35.31 0.47
N TYR A 801 -15.56 36.09 1.41
CA TYR A 801 -14.15 35.97 1.78
C TYR A 801 -13.82 34.55 2.24
N THR A 802 -14.60 34.00 3.17
CA THR A 802 -14.37 32.66 3.72
C THR A 802 -14.41 31.56 2.67
N VAL A 803 -15.39 31.58 1.76
CA VAL A 803 -15.44 30.63 0.63
C VAL A 803 -14.16 30.73 -0.20
N THR A 804 -13.80 31.93 -0.65
CA THR A 804 -12.64 32.16 -1.51
C THR A 804 -11.35 31.67 -0.84
N ILE A 805 -11.14 32.04 0.43
CA ILE A 805 -9.98 31.66 1.24
C ILE A 805 -9.85 30.14 1.35
N HIS A 806 -10.96 29.42 1.54
CA HIS A 806 -10.91 27.97 1.71
C HIS A 806 -10.70 27.23 0.40
N TRP A 807 -11.30 27.67 -0.70
CA TRP A 807 -11.09 27.06 -2.02
C TRP A 807 -9.64 27.28 -2.49
N VAL A 808 -9.12 28.49 -2.31
CA VAL A 808 -7.71 28.82 -2.58
C VAL A 808 -6.80 28.03 -1.67
N GLY A 809 -7.01 28.06 -0.35
CA GLY A 809 -6.21 27.33 0.63
C GLY A 809 -6.17 25.82 0.37
N ALA A 810 -7.29 25.27 -0.11
CA ALA A 810 -7.40 23.86 -0.43
C ALA A 810 -6.60 23.43 -1.66
N GLY A 811 -6.24 24.37 -2.56
CA GLY A 811 -5.78 24.02 -3.90
C GLY A 811 -6.85 23.27 -4.70
N ALA A 812 -8.12 23.63 -4.46
CA ALA A 812 -9.29 23.04 -5.09
C ALA A 812 -9.55 23.63 -6.49
N ASN A 813 -10.52 23.05 -7.20
CA ASN A 813 -11.07 23.66 -8.41
C ASN A 813 -11.58 25.08 -8.12
N LEU A 814 -11.11 26.08 -8.88
CA LEU A 814 -11.57 27.47 -8.76
C LEU A 814 -12.56 27.80 -9.88
N ILE A 815 -13.61 26.98 -9.98
CA ILE A 815 -14.67 27.15 -10.96
C ILE A 815 -15.80 27.93 -10.30
N THR A 816 -16.18 29.09 -10.84
CA THR A 816 -17.28 29.88 -10.32
C THR A 816 -18.61 29.50 -10.96
N GLY A 817 -19.68 29.46 -10.16
CA GLY A 817 -21.05 29.34 -10.65
C GLY A 817 -21.82 30.68 -10.65
N SER A 818 -21.11 31.79 -10.41
CA SER A 818 -21.66 33.14 -10.36
C SER A 818 -22.14 33.63 -11.73
N ASN A 819 -23.01 34.63 -11.75
CA ASN A 819 -23.39 35.33 -12.97
C ASN A 819 -22.25 36.29 -13.37
N LEU A 820 -21.49 35.93 -14.40
CA LEU A 820 -20.31 36.67 -14.85
C LEU A 820 -20.66 38.06 -15.40
N SER A 821 -21.90 38.29 -15.84
CA SER A 821 -22.35 39.62 -16.28
C SER A 821 -22.76 40.54 -15.13
N GLN A 822 -22.73 40.06 -13.89
CA GLN A 822 -23.13 40.79 -12.67
C GLN A 822 -22.10 40.65 -11.54
N ILE A 823 -20.82 40.47 -11.89
CA ILE A 823 -19.75 40.43 -10.89
C ILE A 823 -19.58 41.82 -10.28
N ASP A 824 -19.70 41.92 -8.96
CA ASP A 824 -19.52 43.19 -8.24
C ASP A 824 -18.03 43.46 -7.94
N THR A 825 -17.74 44.61 -7.31
CA THR A 825 -16.35 45.01 -7.02
C THR A 825 -15.62 44.00 -6.13
N LEU A 826 -16.29 43.47 -5.10
CA LEU A 826 -15.70 42.46 -4.24
C LEU A 826 -15.50 41.15 -5.01
N GLY A 827 -16.44 40.75 -5.86
CA GLY A 827 -16.33 39.56 -6.69
C GLY A 827 -15.14 39.62 -7.65
N GLN A 828 -14.83 40.79 -8.21
CA GLN A 828 -13.63 40.99 -9.03
C GLN A 828 -12.35 40.75 -8.23
N GLU A 829 -12.28 41.25 -7.00
CA GLU A 829 -11.14 41.03 -6.10
C GLU A 829 -11.00 39.55 -5.71
N LEU A 830 -12.10 38.93 -5.26
CA LEU A 830 -12.12 37.53 -4.81
C LEU A 830 -11.81 36.53 -5.92
N LEU A 831 -12.07 36.86 -7.18
CA LEU A 831 -11.79 35.99 -8.32
C LEU A 831 -10.43 36.29 -8.97
N TYR A 832 -10.04 37.56 -9.09
CA TYR A 832 -8.99 37.95 -10.04
C TYR A 832 -7.84 38.75 -9.44
N ASP A 833 -7.83 39.00 -8.13
CA ASP A 833 -6.68 39.68 -7.52
C ASP A 833 -5.36 38.91 -7.73
N SER A 834 -4.33 39.65 -8.13
CA SER A 834 -3.03 39.08 -8.50
C SER A 834 -2.25 38.49 -7.34
N GLU A 835 -2.41 39.04 -6.13
CA GLU A 835 -1.77 38.54 -4.92
C GLU A 835 -2.46 37.25 -4.48
N LEU A 836 -3.80 37.22 -4.48
CA LEU A 836 -4.59 36.03 -4.22
C LEU A 836 -4.28 34.91 -5.23
N MET A 837 -4.13 35.23 -6.53
CA MET A 837 -3.73 34.24 -7.54
C MET A 837 -2.32 33.70 -7.31
N SER A 838 -1.41 34.49 -6.73
CA SER A 838 -0.09 34.03 -6.32
C SER A 838 -0.19 33.04 -5.15
N VAL A 839 -1.09 33.27 -4.19
CA VAL A 839 -1.41 32.31 -3.13
C VAL A 839 -2.04 31.04 -3.71
N ALA A 840 -2.96 31.14 -4.66
CA ALA A 840 -3.57 29.99 -5.31
C ALA A 840 -2.54 29.12 -6.06
N ASN A 841 -1.51 29.74 -6.66
CA ASN A 841 -0.40 29.01 -7.27
C ASN A 841 0.46 28.27 -6.22
N PHE A 842 0.66 28.87 -5.05
CA PHE A 842 1.37 28.24 -3.94
C PHE A 842 0.59 27.03 -3.40
N THR A 843 -0.70 27.19 -3.13
CA THR A 843 -1.56 26.13 -2.55
C THR A 843 -1.88 25.02 -3.54
N THR A 844 -1.78 25.30 -4.84
CA THR A 844 -1.76 24.28 -5.90
C THR A 844 -0.59 23.29 -5.71
N GLN A 845 0.48 23.68 -5.05
CA GLN A 845 1.56 22.75 -4.68
C GLN A 845 1.41 22.26 -3.25
N TYR A 846 1.05 23.14 -2.32
CA TYR A 846 1.01 22.87 -0.88
C TYR A 846 -0.39 23.15 -0.30
N PRO A 847 -1.30 22.16 -0.25
CA PRO A 847 -2.64 22.35 0.32
C PRO A 847 -2.58 22.65 1.81
N MET A 848 -3.59 23.39 2.30
CA MET A 848 -3.69 23.72 3.71
C MET A 848 -4.24 22.54 4.54
N GLN A 849 -3.73 22.37 5.75
CA GLN A 849 -4.25 21.40 6.72
C GLN A 849 -4.74 22.12 7.99
N PRO A 850 -5.76 21.59 8.68
CA PRO A 850 -6.35 22.26 9.84
C PRO A 850 -5.46 22.13 11.09
N LYS A 851 -5.59 23.12 11.97
CA LYS A 851 -5.07 23.18 13.35
C LYS A 851 -6.07 23.91 14.24
N ASN A 852 -6.41 23.34 15.38
CA ASN A 852 -7.28 24.00 16.34
C ASN A 852 -6.56 25.17 17.01
N PRO A 853 -7.20 26.35 17.14
CA PRO A 853 -6.60 27.52 17.75
C PRO A 853 -6.41 27.33 19.27
N LEU A 854 -5.73 28.28 19.92
CA LEU A 854 -5.65 28.30 21.38
C LEU A 854 -7.04 28.51 21.98
N GLY A 855 -7.27 27.91 23.15
CA GLY A 855 -8.57 27.97 23.83
C GLY A 855 -9.61 26.96 23.31
N ALA A 856 -9.36 26.26 22.20
CA ALA A 856 -10.12 25.07 21.83
C ALA A 856 -9.87 23.92 22.81
N ASP A 857 -10.77 22.93 22.86
CA ASP A 857 -10.66 21.75 23.75
C ASP A 857 -9.36 20.96 23.54
N SER A 858 -8.79 21.03 22.34
CA SER A 858 -7.52 20.40 21.99
C SER A 858 -6.75 21.27 21.00
N PRO A 859 -5.98 22.27 21.48
CA PRO A 859 -5.22 23.17 20.61
C PRO A 859 -4.19 22.42 19.76
N GLY A 860 -4.07 22.79 18.49
CA GLY A 860 -3.22 22.14 17.50
C GLY A 860 -3.75 20.82 16.91
N ALA A 861 -4.85 20.29 17.45
CA ALA A 861 -5.52 19.12 16.87
C ALA A 861 -6.23 19.47 15.55
N GLN A 862 -6.75 18.46 14.85
CA GLN A 862 -7.30 18.61 13.49
C GLN A 862 -8.81 18.34 13.42
N ALA A 863 -9.47 18.23 14.57
CA ALA A 863 -10.90 17.94 14.66
C ALA A 863 -11.76 19.09 14.14
N ALA A 864 -12.99 18.77 13.71
CA ALA A 864 -13.99 19.78 13.38
C ALA A 864 -14.22 20.70 14.59
N GLN A 865 -14.06 22.00 14.38
CA GLN A 865 -14.27 23.04 15.37
C GLN A 865 -14.82 24.27 14.64
N GLN A 866 -15.64 25.05 15.35
CA GLN A 866 -16.11 26.31 14.81
C GLN A 866 -15.00 27.34 14.60
N LEU A 867 -14.05 27.40 15.54
CA LEU A 867 -12.85 28.22 15.41
C LEU A 867 -11.72 27.33 14.91
N GLN A 868 -11.12 27.68 13.77
CA GLN A 868 -10.03 26.91 13.19
C GLN A 868 -8.90 27.83 12.71
N ALA A 869 -7.69 27.29 12.79
CA ALA A 869 -6.54 27.76 12.05
C ALA A 869 -6.20 26.72 10.96
N TRP A 870 -5.56 27.16 9.89
CA TRP A 870 -5.07 26.28 8.83
C TRP A 870 -3.68 26.70 8.40
N ILE A 871 -2.88 25.76 7.93
CA ILE A 871 -1.55 26.02 7.40
C ILE A 871 -1.30 25.27 6.09
N ALA A 872 -0.87 25.99 5.07
CA ALA A 872 -0.33 25.48 3.82
C ALA A 872 1.18 25.76 3.75
N GLY A 873 1.94 24.76 3.31
CA GLY A 873 3.40 24.79 3.39
C GLY A 873 3.93 24.56 4.82
N PRO A 874 5.15 25.00 5.15
CA PRO A 874 6.05 25.80 4.30
C PRO A 874 6.46 25.13 2.99
N ASP A 875 6.88 25.92 1.99
CA ASP A 875 7.47 25.35 0.77
C ASP A 875 8.73 24.54 1.05
N SER A 876 9.21 23.82 0.03
CA SER A 876 10.43 22.99 0.12
C SER A 876 11.70 23.71 0.61
N ASN A 877 11.75 25.05 0.56
CA ASN A 877 12.88 25.84 1.06
C ASN A 877 12.62 26.43 2.46
N ASN A 878 11.49 26.07 3.08
CA ASN A 878 10.97 26.66 4.32
C ASN A 878 10.88 28.19 4.27
N ALA A 879 10.68 28.75 3.08
CA ALA A 879 10.73 30.19 2.85
C ALA A 879 9.35 30.84 2.93
N ASN A 880 8.31 30.16 2.46
CA ASN A 880 6.96 30.71 2.39
C ASN A 880 5.93 29.75 2.96
N ALA A 881 4.91 30.30 3.63
CA ALA A 881 3.76 29.55 4.15
C ALA A 881 2.48 30.40 4.04
N VAL A 882 1.32 29.74 4.10
CA VAL A 882 0.01 30.40 4.14
C VAL A 882 -0.68 29.98 5.43
N VAL A 883 -1.24 30.94 6.16
CA VAL A 883 -2.01 30.67 7.38
C VAL A 883 -3.40 31.29 7.25
N VAL A 884 -4.42 30.49 7.54
CA VAL A 884 -5.81 30.97 7.62
C VAL A 884 -6.29 30.89 9.06
N LEU A 885 -6.98 31.93 9.53
CA LEU A 885 -7.74 31.89 10.78
C LEU A 885 -9.21 32.09 10.45
N ALA A 886 -10.10 31.29 11.03
CA ALA A 886 -11.52 31.29 10.72
C ALA A 886 -12.39 31.20 11.98
N ASN A 887 -13.48 31.96 11.96
CA ASN A 887 -14.65 31.77 12.82
C ASN A 887 -15.84 31.46 11.92
N TYR A 888 -16.22 30.19 11.80
CA TYR A 888 -17.33 29.78 10.94
C TYR A 888 -18.71 30.19 11.48
N GLY A 889 -18.80 30.85 12.64
CA GLY A 889 -20.08 31.15 13.27
C GLY A 889 -20.82 29.87 13.75
N PRO A 890 -22.06 30.01 14.23
CA PRO A 890 -22.83 28.88 14.73
C PRO A 890 -22.99 27.79 13.65
N ASP A 891 -23.06 26.53 14.09
CA ASP A 891 -23.28 25.41 13.17
C ASP A 891 -24.69 25.52 12.57
N GLN A 892 -24.78 25.69 11.26
CA GLN A 892 -26.07 25.74 10.55
C GLN A 892 -26.59 24.32 10.21
N GLY A 893 -26.18 23.31 10.99
CA GLY A 893 -26.61 21.92 10.90
C GLY A 893 -25.80 21.07 9.91
N ASN A 894 -24.74 21.63 9.34
CA ASN A 894 -23.98 21.02 8.25
C ASN A 894 -22.46 21.12 8.44
N GLY A 895 -21.96 21.90 9.40
CA GLY A 895 -20.53 22.09 9.65
C GLY A 895 -19.88 21.00 10.50
N GLY A 896 -20.67 20.21 11.22
CA GLY A 896 -20.20 19.02 11.96
C GLY A 896 -19.49 19.31 13.27
N PHE A 897 -19.38 20.57 13.69
CA PHE A 897 -18.73 20.98 14.94
C PHE A 897 -19.72 21.14 16.11
N GLY A 898 -21.02 21.23 15.86
CA GLY A 898 -22.06 21.10 16.89
C GLY A 898 -22.06 22.18 17.97
N SER A 899 -21.43 23.34 17.71
CA SER A 899 -21.36 24.47 18.62
C SER A 899 -22.26 25.64 18.20
N ILE A 900 -22.66 26.43 19.20
CA ILE A 900 -23.55 27.59 19.09
C ILE A 900 -22.82 28.90 19.44
N LEU A 901 -21.52 28.98 19.20
CA LEU A 901 -20.74 30.15 19.59
C LEU A 901 -21.07 31.32 18.66
N ASP A 902 -21.49 32.45 19.23
CA ASP A 902 -21.92 33.63 18.47
C ASP A 902 -20.98 34.82 18.70
N GLY A 903 -21.05 35.81 17.81
CA GLY A 903 -20.32 37.07 17.91
C GLY A 903 -18.83 36.98 17.54
N THR A 904 -18.13 38.10 17.70
CA THR A 904 -16.70 38.22 17.41
C THR A 904 -15.85 37.44 18.41
N GLN A 905 -14.99 36.57 17.89
CA GLN A 905 -14.09 35.72 18.68
C GLN A 905 -12.64 36.08 18.38
N LEU A 906 -11.79 36.04 19.41
CA LEU A 906 -10.35 36.07 19.22
C LEU A 906 -9.90 34.69 18.75
N VAL A 907 -9.53 34.57 17.47
CA VAL A 907 -8.93 33.36 16.92
C VAL A 907 -7.42 33.56 16.91
N ASN A 908 -6.69 32.78 17.69
CA ASN A 908 -5.24 32.86 17.77
C ASN A 908 -4.58 31.48 17.80
N VAL A 909 -3.37 31.39 17.25
CA VAL A 909 -2.61 30.15 17.15
C VAL A 909 -1.12 30.46 17.28
N THR A 910 -0.37 29.64 18.01
CA THR A 910 1.07 29.82 18.10
C THR A 910 1.75 29.26 16.86
N LEU A 911 2.90 29.84 16.48
CA LEU A 911 3.75 29.28 15.43
C LEU A 911 4.18 27.85 15.77
N SER A 912 4.28 27.51 17.05
CA SER A 912 4.60 26.15 17.50
C SER A 912 3.46 25.16 17.24
N LEU A 913 2.19 25.55 17.45
CA LEU A 913 1.04 24.70 17.14
C LEU A 913 0.85 24.54 15.63
N LEU A 914 1.26 25.54 14.85
CA LEU A 914 1.37 25.44 13.39
C LEU A 914 2.60 24.63 12.95
N GLY A 915 3.56 24.36 13.83
CA GLY A 915 4.79 23.61 13.54
C GLY A 915 5.83 24.38 12.71
N ILE A 916 5.81 25.72 12.78
CA ILE A 916 6.69 26.65 12.05
C ILE A 916 7.44 27.64 12.96
N ALA A 917 7.51 27.36 14.26
CA ALA A 917 8.28 28.16 15.22
C ALA A 917 9.78 27.88 15.15
N ASP A 918 10.61 28.85 15.53
CA ASP A 918 12.06 28.68 15.64
C ASP A 918 12.47 27.42 16.42
N GLY A 919 13.45 26.70 15.89
CA GLY A 919 13.88 25.40 16.40
C GLY A 919 13.02 24.20 15.98
N GLN A 920 11.89 24.39 15.30
CA GLN A 920 11.15 23.31 14.62
C GLN A 920 11.79 23.01 13.25
N PRO A 921 11.65 21.78 12.70
CA PRO A 921 12.23 21.43 11.40
C PRO A 921 11.81 22.34 10.23
N ASN A 922 10.61 22.89 10.28
CA ASN A 922 10.06 23.80 9.26
C ASN A 922 9.97 25.24 9.78
N GLY A 923 10.68 25.55 10.86
CA GLY A 923 10.58 26.82 11.57
C GLY A 923 11.63 27.84 11.14
N ALA A 924 11.19 29.09 11.02
CA ALA A 924 12.07 30.23 10.88
C ALA A 924 12.19 30.99 12.22
N ALA A 925 13.25 31.78 12.38
CA ALA A 925 13.43 32.66 13.54
C ALA A 925 12.27 33.69 13.69
N GLY A 926 11.64 34.03 12.57
CA GLY A 926 10.45 34.84 12.49
C GLY A 926 9.84 34.77 11.09
N TRP A 927 8.63 35.28 10.95
CA TRP A 927 7.91 35.35 9.69
C TRP A 927 7.40 36.76 9.44
N ASN A 928 7.74 37.35 8.30
CA ASN A 928 7.05 38.53 7.81
C ASN A 928 5.63 38.13 7.43
N VAL A 929 4.63 38.81 7.99
CA VAL A 929 3.23 38.48 7.84
C VAL A 929 2.58 39.53 6.96
N ARG A 930 2.10 39.09 5.80
CA ARG A 930 1.29 39.88 4.88
C ARG A 930 -0.14 39.39 4.93
N ARG A 931 -1.09 40.26 5.25
CA ARG A 931 -2.51 39.95 5.07
C ARG A 931 -2.84 40.08 3.59
N VAL A 932 -3.33 39.00 3.01
CA VAL A 932 -3.78 38.99 1.61
C VAL A 932 -5.25 39.38 1.56
N LEU A 933 -6.09 38.75 2.40
CA LEU A 933 -7.54 38.83 2.27
C LEU A 933 -8.28 38.63 3.61
N GLY A 934 -9.35 39.38 3.87
CA GLY A 934 -10.34 39.13 4.93
C GLY A 934 -10.08 39.77 6.31
N GLY A 935 -10.84 39.38 7.34
CA GLY A 935 -10.72 39.89 8.72
C GLY A 935 -11.54 41.13 9.08
N GLY A 936 -12.71 41.28 8.44
CA GLY A 936 -13.62 42.44 8.35
C GLY A 936 -14.21 43.06 9.64
N GLY A 937 -13.40 43.34 10.66
CA GLY A 937 -13.84 44.14 11.80
C GLY A 937 -12.75 44.70 12.73
N ALA A 938 -11.55 44.13 12.74
CA ALA A 938 -10.46 44.56 13.63
C ALA A 938 -9.05 44.45 13.03
N GLY A 939 -8.94 44.06 11.74
CA GLY A 939 -7.66 43.72 11.14
C GLY A 939 -6.90 44.87 10.46
N GLY A 940 -7.57 45.82 9.82
CA GLY A 940 -6.98 46.73 8.82
C GLY A 940 -7.28 46.31 7.37
N PRO A 941 -6.82 47.06 6.36
CA PRO A 941 -7.15 46.79 4.95
C PRO A 941 -6.52 45.49 4.43
N ASP A 942 -7.09 44.93 3.38
CA ASP A 942 -6.47 43.85 2.59
C ASP A 942 -5.11 44.31 2.03
N HIS A 943 -4.29 43.34 1.62
CA HIS A 943 -2.95 43.60 1.05
C HIS A 943 -2.00 44.39 1.97
N SER A 944 -2.17 44.26 3.29
CA SER A 944 -1.41 45.01 4.30
C SER A 944 -0.30 44.18 4.96
N ASP A 945 0.83 44.83 5.25
CA ASP A 945 1.92 44.23 6.01
C ASP A 945 1.63 44.36 7.51
N ILE A 946 1.55 43.23 8.21
CA ILE A 946 1.20 43.15 9.64
C ILE A 946 2.46 43.17 10.53
N GLY A 947 3.64 43.01 9.94
CA GLY A 947 4.93 42.99 10.63
C GLY A 947 5.50 41.59 10.78
N VAL A 948 6.39 41.39 11.75
CA VAL A 948 7.08 40.10 11.98
C VAL A 948 6.44 39.34 13.13
N ALA A 949 5.94 38.14 12.88
CA ALA A 949 5.48 37.21 13.90
C ALA A 949 6.61 36.26 14.32
N THR A 950 6.87 36.20 15.62
CA THR A 950 7.87 35.27 16.22
C THR A 950 7.25 34.23 17.16
N SER A 951 5.97 34.37 17.51
CA SER A 951 5.33 33.51 18.53
C SER A 951 3.91 33.08 18.19
N PHE A 952 3.04 33.98 17.72
CA PHE A 952 1.67 33.65 17.38
C PHE A 952 1.10 34.55 16.27
N LEU A 953 0.00 34.10 15.68
CA LEU A 953 -0.90 34.88 14.84
C LEU A 953 -2.26 34.99 15.53
N ALA A 954 -2.94 36.12 15.38
CA ALA A 954 -4.24 36.36 15.97
C ALA A 954 -5.09 37.30 15.12
N SER A 955 -6.41 37.11 15.16
CA SER A 955 -7.39 38.04 14.60
C SER A 955 -8.68 37.99 15.41
N ASN A 956 -9.38 39.11 15.54
CA ASN A 956 -10.76 39.13 16.03
C ASN A 956 -11.68 38.93 14.82
N LEU A 957 -12.43 37.84 14.80
CA LEU A 957 -13.25 37.42 13.67
C LEU A 957 -14.71 37.27 14.09
N GLY A 958 -15.62 37.97 13.41
CA GLY A 958 -17.06 37.78 13.49
C GLY A 958 -17.52 36.41 12.98
N PRO A 959 -18.79 36.03 13.18
CA PRO A 959 -19.36 34.82 12.60
C PRO A 959 -19.26 34.83 11.07
N GLY A 960 -18.78 33.73 10.49
CA GLY A 960 -18.61 33.58 9.04
C GLY A 960 -17.33 34.23 8.49
N GLU A 961 -16.53 34.89 9.31
CA GLU A 961 -15.29 35.56 8.89
C GLU A 961 -14.07 34.64 8.93
N SER A 962 -13.18 34.86 7.98
CA SER A 962 -11.82 34.35 8.01
C SER A 962 -10.83 35.38 7.49
N VAL A 963 -9.54 35.12 7.72
CA VAL A 963 -8.43 35.95 7.24
C VAL A 963 -7.32 35.05 6.73
N LEU A 964 -6.74 35.42 5.59
CA LEU A 964 -5.62 34.75 4.94
C LEU A 964 -4.34 35.58 5.09
N TYR A 965 -3.32 34.95 5.64
CA TYR A 965 -1.97 35.49 5.77
C TYR A 965 -1.00 34.74 4.87
N TYR A 966 -0.19 35.49 4.12
CA TYR A 966 1.01 34.98 3.46
C TYR A 966 2.21 35.30 4.34
N LEU A 967 3.02 34.29 4.62
CA LEU A 967 4.17 34.37 5.51
C LEU A 967 5.45 34.16 4.70
N THR A 968 6.44 35.03 4.89
CA THR A 968 7.79 34.87 4.33
C THR A 968 8.82 34.86 5.47
N ALA A 969 9.63 33.81 5.52
CA ALA A 969 10.65 33.62 6.55
C ALA A 969 11.60 34.81 6.62
N THR A 970 11.90 35.28 7.83
CA THR A 970 12.92 36.32 8.02
C THR A 970 14.31 35.73 7.75
N SER A 971 15.13 36.46 6.99
CA SER A 971 16.52 36.10 6.68
C SER A 971 17.42 35.97 7.90
#